data_AF-A0AAU3FY25-F1
#
_entry.id   AF-A0AAU3FY25-F1
#
_cell.length_a   1.000
_cell.length_b   1.000
_cell.length_c   1.000
_cell.angle_alpha   90.00
_cell.angle_beta   90.00
_cell.angle_gamma   90.00
#
_symmetry.space_group_name_H-M   'P 1'
#
loop_
_entity.id
_entity.type
_entity.pdbx_description
1 polymer ?
#
loop_
_entity_poly.entity_id
_entity_poly.type
_entity_poly.pdbx_seq_one_letter_code
_entity_poly.pdbx_strand_id
1 'polypeptide(L)'
;MAWQLHYTSAEAGPSGRAGFQFVAESPGLPPGLAGKVAAYLAYKPPPDAPLAPTPAQVAELPVALAYGMLGELSVLTRCVYLGQDYSGRYGNFLGHAVVAGPGELTGLRPVEFWQASLWSDVPAPPGTALPELADPLPGDRVDPESLAAWLARGGEAAYTRLGVLLEIVGTALSRGHGRLVLVSADVEEIVRWIAVISYSLPWPVAARLPFLTYSADPGTAPYVIVGTTPDVWMPSDIDAAVVRLDDPPDAHPPLGRFPSPGRFASLGRFARTVTDCWRRSDLAGIDAISELGALEEQLGRAAPALDTATSPGSPGRETYAPAATTASARGAYGPGVEGAGAAGFDPETGAALLAFCRGDASVTAEEQAAIARTLSGDLPEWLWRDLGRMSGQMGYELASAVRDLAPSDTAERCAARCAVLALRDHTLPPPRPARRQETRDALGREAARALAAARDLDELGRAAGIAHAVGAPVAAADLGSAARSLVRDGRGDLGPLLERVPVDLREAVLAGAVHGMEEATAGVRHRMLSDAVCARLESRDLSHAPRTGTAVVLSLVRRERISRIDATVMLIRLGSGVHDDLSAVRDAALLSVWEAPPGTAECSALVGRLGNAMSVSPHLSDLPIRAFLAAGFEDPEVVRLAGLVRDTVPGYPATDAEVVLLATGVGEAARPRDAAALLQRLEGLGQDADEELLREAVAAAARALTRRDPRFRAEVVKESPQAGRAGLTRAWLDGRRGRDEQMALLEVAVRLHLAAATVPDLDAWARSQLSSWSLFGSVESHFKHDGELAAGLREMAKARRGPPWKREAR
;
A
#
# COMPACT_ATOMS: atom_id res chain seq x y z
N MET A 1 56.08 4.47 -21.28
CA MET A 1 57.00 4.17 -22.39
C MET A 1 56.21 3.86 -23.65
N ALA A 2 56.58 4.50 -24.76
CA ALA A 2 56.04 4.25 -26.09
C ALA A 2 57.15 3.94 -27.10
N TRP A 3 56.98 2.87 -27.89
CA TRP A 3 57.94 2.39 -28.89
C TRP A 3 57.53 2.80 -30.30
N GLN A 4 58.51 3.09 -31.16
CA GLN A 4 58.29 3.40 -32.57
C GLN A 4 58.82 2.29 -33.48
N LEU A 5 58.16 2.06 -34.61
CA LEU A 5 58.62 1.15 -35.65
C LEU A 5 58.33 1.74 -37.05
N HIS A 6 59.31 1.64 -37.96
CA HIS A 6 59.13 1.95 -39.38
C HIS A 6 59.11 0.66 -40.20
N TYR A 7 58.10 0.50 -41.04
CA TYR A 7 57.88 -0.64 -41.92
C TYR A 7 57.75 -0.17 -43.37
N THR A 8 58.60 -0.70 -44.25
CA THR A 8 58.57 -0.36 -45.68
C THR A 8 59.30 -1.44 -46.50
N SER A 9 59.21 -1.36 -47.83
CA SER A 9 59.98 -2.23 -48.73
C SER A 9 61.42 -1.75 -48.83
N ALA A 10 62.39 -2.62 -48.50
CA ALA A 10 63.82 -2.30 -48.53
C ALA A 10 64.64 -3.37 -49.28
N GLU A 11 65.71 -2.95 -49.96
CA GLU A 11 66.63 -3.83 -50.70
C GLU A 11 67.45 -4.72 -49.75
N ALA A 12 67.94 -4.12 -48.66
CA ALA A 12 68.63 -4.79 -47.57
C ALA A 12 68.17 -4.18 -46.25
N GLY A 13 67.58 -5.00 -45.37
CA GLY A 13 67.13 -4.59 -44.05
C GLY A 13 67.57 -5.54 -42.94
N PRO A 14 67.16 -5.28 -41.67
CA PRO A 14 67.61 -6.04 -40.50
C PRO A 14 67.36 -7.55 -40.59
N SER A 15 66.38 -7.99 -41.38
CA SER A 15 66.10 -9.42 -41.61
C SER A 15 67.06 -10.11 -42.59
N GLY A 16 67.92 -9.35 -43.29
CA GLY A 16 68.80 -9.85 -44.35
C GLY A 16 68.07 -10.25 -45.64
N ARG A 17 66.76 -9.99 -45.74
CA ARG A 17 65.93 -10.28 -46.92
C ARG A 17 65.47 -8.98 -47.58
N ALA A 18 65.21 -9.04 -48.87
CA ALA A 18 64.63 -7.94 -49.63
C ALA A 18 63.09 -7.97 -49.55
N GLY A 19 62.45 -6.80 -49.60
CA GLY A 19 61.00 -6.63 -49.53
C GLY A 19 60.53 -5.95 -48.25
N PHE A 20 59.22 -6.04 -47.98
CA PHE A 20 58.59 -5.40 -46.82
C PHE A 20 59.06 -6.00 -45.49
N GLN A 21 59.58 -5.14 -44.62
CA GLN A 21 60.06 -5.49 -43.29
C GLN A 21 60.12 -4.25 -42.39
N PHE A 22 60.31 -4.47 -41.08
CA PHE A 22 60.70 -3.39 -40.17
C PHE A 22 62.13 -2.95 -40.48
N VAL A 23 62.31 -1.69 -40.83
CA VAL A 23 63.60 -1.10 -41.19
C VAL A 23 64.24 -0.35 -40.01
N ALA A 24 63.42 0.14 -39.07
CA ALA A 24 63.90 0.85 -37.88
C ALA A 24 62.94 0.62 -36.72
N GLU A 25 63.46 0.56 -35.50
CA GLU A 25 62.69 0.35 -34.28
C GLU A 25 63.33 1.06 -33.08
N SER A 26 62.52 1.43 -32.09
CA SER A 26 63.03 1.95 -30.82
C SER A 26 63.70 0.84 -30.00
N PRO A 27 64.79 1.13 -29.25
CA PRO A 27 65.41 0.17 -28.34
C PRO A 27 64.42 -0.37 -27.30
N GLY A 28 64.63 -1.62 -26.86
CA GLY A 28 63.86 -2.21 -25.76
C GLY A 28 62.46 -2.71 -26.14
N LEU A 29 62.15 -2.82 -27.44
CA LEU A 29 60.89 -3.41 -27.92
C LEU A 29 60.73 -4.86 -27.41
N PRO A 30 59.60 -5.21 -26.78
CA PRO A 30 59.34 -6.57 -26.33
C PRO A 30 59.42 -7.61 -27.48
N PRO A 31 60.07 -8.79 -27.25
CA PRO A 31 60.16 -9.83 -28.27
C PRO A 31 58.79 -10.27 -28.81
N GLY A 32 58.67 -10.36 -30.14
CA GLY A 32 57.44 -10.79 -30.82
C GLY A 32 56.37 -9.71 -31.01
N LEU A 33 56.53 -8.52 -30.41
CA LEU A 33 55.59 -7.41 -30.56
C LEU A 33 55.53 -6.89 -32.00
N ALA A 34 56.69 -6.74 -32.66
CA ALA A 34 56.77 -6.31 -34.06
C ALA A 34 55.90 -7.17 -35.00
N GLY A 35 55.91 -8.50 -34.81
CA GLY A 35 55.09 -9.41 -35.62
C GLY A 35 53.59 -9.22 -35.42
N LYS A 36 53.14 -8.86 -34.21
CA LYS A 36 51.74 -8.54 -33.93
C LYS A 36 51.33 -7.18 -34.50
N VAL A 37 52.22 -6.18 -34.42
CA VAL A 37 52.01 -4.84 -34.99
C VAL A 37 51.94 -4.85 -36.51
N ALA A 38 52.67 -5.76 -37.17
CA ALA A 38 52.66 -5.90 -38.64
C ALA A 38 51.24 -6.11 -39.21
N ALA A 39 50.32 -6.71 -38.46
CA ALA A 39 48.93 -6.89 -38.87
C ALA A 39 48.15 -5.57 -39.02
N TYR A 40 48.62 -4.48 -38.39
CA TYR A 40 48.06 -3.13 -38.47
C TYR A 40 48.72 -2.28 -39.58
N LEU A 41 49.72 -2.82 -40.27
CA LEU A 41 50.54 -2.11 -41.25
C LEU A 41 50.25 -2.64 -42.66
N ALA A 42 49.13 -2.19 -43.20
CA ALA A 42 48.72 -2.50 -44.57
C ALA A 42 48.21 -1.23 -45.26
N TYR A 43 48.60 -1.04 -46.51
CA TYR A 43 48.12 0.04 -47.34
C TYR A 43 47.93 -0.44 -48.78
N LYS A 44 46.78 -0.08 -49.35
CA LYS A 44 46.48 -0.25 -50.77
C LYS A 44 45.91 1.09 -51.25
N PRO A 45 46.39 1.66 -52.36
CA PRO A 45 45.82 2.90 -52.88
C PRO A 45 44.36 2.68 -53.33
N PRO A 46 43.55 3.76 -53.43
CA PRO A 46 42.18 3.68 -53.93
C PRO A 46 42.11 3.02 -55.32
N PRO A 47 41.04 2.26 -55.63
CA PRO A 47 40.83 1.68 -56.96
C PRO A 47 41.01 2.65 -58.13
N ASP A 48 40.59 3.91 -57.98
CA ASP A 48 40.70 4.95 -59.01
C ASP A 48 42.08 5.66 -59.03
N ALA A 49 43.00 5.28 -58.13
CA ALA A 49 44.35 5.84 -58.12
C ALA A 49 45.13 5.48 -59.40
N PRO A 50 45.93 6.40 -59.97
CA PRO A 50 46.76 6.10 -61.13
C PRO A 50 47.70 4.91 -60.86
N LEU A 51 47.87 4.02 -61.85
CA LEU A 51 48.82 2.89 -61.75
C LEU A 51 50.29 3.32 -61.60
N ALA A 52 50.62 4.52 -62.10
CA ALA A 52 51.94 5.12 -62.02
C ALA A 52 51.81 6.60 -61.60
N PRO A 53 51.55 6.87 -60.31
CA PRO A 53 51.27 8.23 -59.83
C PRO A 53 52.54 9.11 -59.83
N THR A 54 52.33 10.39 -60.14
CA THR A 54 53.35 11.44 -59.95
C THR A 54 53.51 11.79 -58.46
N PRO A 55 54.60 12.45 -58.04
CA PRO A 55 54.77 12.88 -56.65
C PRO A 55 53.62 13.74 -56.11
N ALA A 56 53.03 14.60 -56.95
CA ALA A 56 51.86 15.40 -56.57
C ALA A 56 50.63 14.52 -56.33
N GLN A 57 50.37 13.54 -57.19
CA GLN A 57 49.27 12.59 -57.02
C GLN A 57 49.49 11.67 -55.82
N VAL A 58 50.73 11.30 -55.50
CA VAL A 58 51.05 10.53 -54.28
C VAL A 58 50.68 11.32 -53.02
N ALA A 59 50.92 12.63 -53.00
CA ALA A 59 50.57 13.50 -51.88
C ALA A 59 49.05 13.68 -51.70
N GLU A 60 48.25 13.42 -52.74
CA GLU A 60 46.79 13.47 -52.70
C GLU A 60 46.15 12.14 -52.26
N LEU A 61 46.92 11.05 -52.20
CA LEU A 61 46.40 9.76 -51.75
C LEU A 61 46.07 9.77 -50.26
N PRO A 62 44.99 9.10 -49.83
CA PRO A 62 44.53 9.16 -48.45
C PRO A 62 45.55 8.55 -47.50
N VAL A 63 45.78 9.21 -46.37
CA VAL A 63 46.60 8.67 -45.27
C VAL A 63 45.75 7.70 -44.45
N ALA A 64 46.29 6.52 -44.16
CA ALA A 64 45.64 5.53 -43.29
C ALA A 64 46.21 5.61 -41.88
N LEU A 65 45.50 6.32 -40.99
CA LEU A 65 45.74 6.25 -39.55
C LEU A 65 44.84 5.16 -38.97
N ALA A 66 45.44 4.18 -38.29
CA ALA A 66 44.75 3.14 -37.57
C ALA A 66 45.00 3.27 -36.07
N TYR A 67 43.98 2.92 -35.29
CA TYR A 67 44.08 2.71 -33.86
C TYR A 67 43.47 1.38 -33.47
N GLY A 68 44.14 0.65 -32.58
CA GLY A 68 43.60 -0.54 -31.95
C GLY A 68 44.36 -0.93 -30.69
N MET A 69 43.89 -2.01 -30.05
CA MET A 69 44.47 -2.53 -28.82
C MET A 69 45.11 -3.90 -29.05
N LEU A 70 46.25 -4.13 -28.41
CA LEU A 70 46.93 -5.42 -28.35
C LEU A 70 47.14 -5.82 -26.88
N GLY A 71 46.14 -6.49 -26.29
CA GLY A 71 46.04 -6.60 -24.84
C GLY A 71 45.82 -5.22 -24.24
N GLU A 72 46.66 -4.83 -23.29
CA GLU A 72 46.64 -3.49 -22.64
C GLU A 72 47.48 -2.45 -23.38
N LEU A 73 48.09 -2.79 -24.52
CA LEU A 73 48.91 -1.87 -25.32
C LEU A 73 48.06 -1.15 -26.37
N SER A 74 48.21 0.16 -26.44
CA SER A 74 47.62 0.99 -27.49
C SER A 74 48.53 0.98 -28.73
N VAL A 75 47.96 0.69 -29.89
CA VAL A 75 48.69 0.65 -31.17
C VAL A 75 48.12 1.71 -32.10
N LEU A 76 48.94 2.71 -32.41
CA LEU A 76 48.69 3.73 -33.44
C LEU A 76 49.54 3.41 -34.65
N THR A 77 48.97 3.35 -35.84
CA THR A 77 49.74 3.24 -37.09
C THR A 77 49.36 4.33 -38.06
N ARG A 78 50.34 4.86 -38.79
CA ARG A 78 50.14 5.77 -39.91
C ARG A 78 50.80 5.18 -41.14
N CYS A 79 50.02 4.87 -42.15
CA CYS A 79 50.50 4.40 -43.44
C CYS A 79 50.32 5.47 -44.52
N VAL A 80 51.42 5.80 -45.21
CA VAL A 80 51.46 6.74 -46.33
C VAL A 80 52.07 6.07 -47.56
N TYR A 81 51.46 6.28 -48.72
CA TYR A 81 51.96 5.73 -49.97
C TYR A 81 53.24 6.44 -50.40
N LEU A 82 54.25 5.69 -50.84
CA LEU A 82 55.55 6.22 -51.29
C LEU A 82 55.73 6.13 -52.81
N GLY A 83 54.87 5.41 -53.52
CA GLY A 83 55.05 5.12 -54.94
C GLY A 83 55.86 3.86 -55.17
N GLN A 84 57.06 4.03 -55.73
CA GLN A 84 57.94 2.93 -56.11
C GLN A 84 58.76 2.41 -54.91
N ASP A 85 59.04 1.11 -54.90
CA ASP A 85 60.05 0.53 -54.02
C ASP A 85 61.46 0.60 -54.66
N TYR A 86 62.46 0.05 -53.95
CA TYR A 86 63.85 -0.03 -54.44
C TYR A 86 63.99 -0.80 -55.77
N SER A 87 63.00 -1.62 -56.16
CA SER A 87 62.99 -2.37 -57.42
C SER A 87 62.29 -1.63 -58.57
N GLY A 88 61.77 -0.43 -58.31
CA GLY A 88 60.98 0.36 -59.26
C GLY A 88 59.52 -0.07 -59.36
N ARG A 89 59.04 -0.98 -58.50
CA ARG A 89 57.64 -1.45 -58.51
C ARG A 89 56.76 -0.51 -57.70
N TYR A 90 55.65 -0.09 -58.28
CA TYR A 90 54.61 0.65 -57.57
C TYR A 90 53.91 -0.23 -56.54
N GLY A 91 53.57 0.37 -55.39
CA GLY A 91 52.96 -0.34 -54.27
C GLY A 91 53.69 -0.14 -52.94
N ASN A 92 54.76 0.65 -52.91
CA ASN A 92 55.50 0.92 -51.68
C ASN A 92 54.76 1.90 -50.79
N PHE A 93 54.86 1.69 -49.48
CA PHE A 93 54.33 2.59 -48.46
C PHE A 93 55.26 2.62 -47.24
N LEU A 94 55.17 3.69 -46.47
CA LEU A 94 55.75 3.78 -45.13
C LEU A 94 54.63 3.52 -44.13
N GLY A 95 54.78 2.46 -43.35
CA GLY A 95 54.01 2.25 -42.13
C GLY A 95 54.83 2.70 -40.92
N HIS A 96 54.41 3.77 -40.26
CA HIS A 96 54.97 4.18 -38.96
C HIS A 96 54.02 3.69 -37.86
N ALA A 97 54.49 2.82 -36.97
CA ALA A 97 53.75 2.38 -35.79
C ALA A 97 54.28 3.02 -34.50
N VAL A 98 53.38 3.44 -33.62
CA VAL A 98 53.63 3.80 -32.23
C VAL A 98 52.87 2.82 -31.34
N VAL A 99 53.59 2.12 -30.47
CA VAL A 99 53.01 1.22 -29.46
C VAL A 99 53.19 1.84 -28.09
N ALA A 100 52.10 2.27 -27.48
CA ALA A 100 52.10 2.94 -26.19
C ALA A 100 51.72 1.96 -25.07
N GLY A 101 52.45 2.02 -23.95
CA GLY A 101 52.15 1.25 -22.74
C GLY A 101 50.83 1.66 -22.07
N PRO A 102 50.36 0.90 -21.07
CA PRO A 102 49.15 1.22 -20.34
C PRO A 102 49.28 2.59 -19.64
N GLY A 103 48.30 3.47 -19.84
CA GLY A 103 48.24 4.79 -19.21
C GLY A 103 48.98 5.92 -19.95
N GLU A 104 49.74 5.60 -20.99
CA GLU A 104 50.51 6.61 -21.75
C GLU A 104 49.63 7.54 -22.60
N LEU A 105 48.44 7.10 -22.96
CA LEU A 105 47.44 7.89 -23.68
C LEU A 105 46.28 8.34 -22.78
N THR A 106 46.48 8.34 -21.45
CA THR A 106 45.43 8.75 -20.51
C THR A 106 45.03 10.21 -20.73
N GLY A 107 43.72 10.44 -20.80
CA GLY A 107 43.14 11.77 -21.08
C GLY A 107 43.15 12.17 -22.56
N LEU A 108 43.82 11.42 -23.45
CA LEU A 108 43.87 11.70 -24.89
C LEU A 108 42.87 10.83 -25.67
N ARG A 109 42.48 11.32 -26.85
CA ARG A 109 41.76 10.60 -27.89
C ARG A 109 42.75 10.13 -28.95
N PRO A 110 42.78 8.83 -29.31
CA PRO A 110 43.75 8.33 -30.29
C PRO A 110 43.68 9.00 -31.67
N VAL A 111 42.52 9.53 -32.07
CA VAL A 111 42.32 10.30 -33.31
C VAL A 111 43.05 11.65 -33.33
N GLU A 112 43.36 12.23 -32.17
CA GLU A 112 44.16 13.47 -32.08
C GLU A 112 45.57 13.30 -32.64
N PHE A 113 46.04 12.05 -32.78
CA PHE A 113 47.33 11.77 -33.40
C PHE A 113 47.33 11.93 -34.93
N TRP A 114 46.21 12.18 -35.61
CA TRP A 114 46.15 12.29 -37.09
C TRP A 114 47.29 13.09 -37.75
N GLN A 115 47.62 14.25 -37.19
CA GLN A 115 48.71 15.11 -37.66
C GLN A 115 49.71 15.41 -36.53
N ALA A 116 49.91 14.47 -35.61
CA ALA A 116 50.93 14.61 -34.60
C ALA A 116 52.33 14.72 -35.22
N SER A 117 53.16 15.58 -34.65
CA SER A 117 54.54 15.84 -35.12
C SER A 117 55.48 14.65 -34.97
N LEU A 118 55.05 13.61 -34.24
CA LEU A 118 55.78 12.35 -34.11
C LEU A 118 55.85 11.56 -35.44
N TRP A 119 54.92 11.80 -36.37
CA TRP A 119 54.88 11.03 -37.60
C TRP A 119 56.00 11.41 -38.56
N SER A 120 56.48 10.42 -39.29
CA SER A 120 57.49 10.61 -40.33
C SER A 120 56.86 10.37 -41.69
N ASP A 121 57.26 11.16 -42.68
CA ASP A 121 56.85 11.01 -44.08
C ASP A 121 57.91 10.26 -44.90
N VAL A 122 59.07 9.98 -44.32
CA VAL A 122 60.19 9.30 -44.98
C VAL A 122 60.67 8.13 -44.11
N PRO A 123 60.85 6.92 -44.66
CA PRO A 123 61.37 5.81 -43.89
C PRO A 123 62.76 6.12 -43.36
N ALA A 124 63.03 5.63 -42.15
CA ALA A 124 64.37 5.73 -41.58
C ALA A 124 65.28 4.72 -42.30
N PRO A 125 66.59 5.00 -42.44
CA PRO A 125 67.52 4.04 -43.04
C PRO A 125 67.46 2.68 -42.31
N PRO A 126 67.57 1.55 -43.02
CA PRO A 126 67.55 0.24 -42.39
C PRO A 126 68.61 0.08 -41.29
N GLY A 127 68.22 -0.44 -40.12
CA GLY A 127 69.07 -0.60 -38.94
C GLY A 127 69.16 0.63 -38.03
N THR A 128 68.45 1.72 -38.34
CA THR A 128 68.39 2.91 -37.49
C THR A 128 67.65 2.59 -36.18
N ALA A 129 68.22 2.95 -35.04
CA ALA A 129 67.50 2.98 -33.77
C ALA A 129 66.64 4.26 -33.70
N LEU A 130 65.32 4.11 -33.63
CA LEU A 130 64.41 5.25 -33.48
C LEU A 130 64.48 5.79 -32.04
N PRO A 131 64.32 7.10 -31.82
CA PRO A 131 64.26 7.63 -30.46
C PRO A 131 63.07 7.01 -29.70
N GLU A 132 63.20 6.90 -28.38
CA GLU A 132 62.05 6.58 -27.52
C GLU A 132 61.11 7.80 -27.47
N LEU A 133 59.79 7.56 -27.51
CA LEU A 133 58.80 8.62 -27.31
C LEU A 133 58.49 8.71 -25.81
N ALA A 134 59.12 9.68 -25.15
CA ALA A 134 58.69 10.15 -23.85
C ALA A 134 57.51 11.13 -24.06
N ASP A 135 56.34 10.80 -23.53
CA ASP A 135 55.10 11.59 -23.63
C ASP A 135 54.68 11.94 -25.08
N PRO A 136 54.10 10.98 -25.83
CA PRO A 136 53.63 11.24 -27.18
C PRO A 136 52.53 12.33 -27.17
N LEU A 137 52.83 13.48 -27.78
CA LEU A 137 51.90 14.61 -27.84
C LEU A 137 50.92 14.48 -29.02
N PRO A 138 49.62 14.77 -28.80
CA PRO A 138 48.64 14.85 -29.88
C PRO A 138 48.93 16.02 -30.84
N GLY A 139 48.32 15.98 -32.04
CA GLY A 139 48.27 17.13 -32.93
C GLY A 139 47.18 18.13 -32.52
N ASP A 140 47.18 19.31 -33.14
CA ASP A 140 46.24 20.42 -32.90
C ASP A 140 45.07 20.47 -33.90
N ARG A 141 44.94 19.44 -34.75
CA ARG A 141 44.05 19.48 -35.92
C ARG A 141 42.57 19.25 -35.60
N VAL A 142 42.26 18.57 -34.51
CA VAL A 142 40.91 18.08 -34.17
C VAL A 142 40.51 18.43 -32.73
N ASP A 143 40.79 19.64 -32.28
CA ASP A 143 40.36 20.11 -30.96
C ASP A 143 38.82 20.26 -30.88
N PRO A 144 38.21 20.07 -29.68
CA PRO A 144 36.75 20.14 -29.51
C PRO A 144 36.11 21.46 -29.97
N GLU A 145 36.76 22.60 -29.75
CA GLU A 145 36.26 23.92 -30.12
C GLU A 145 36.19 24.07 -31.65
N SER A 146 37.24 23.68 -32.36
CA SER A 146 37.27 23.66 -33.83
C SER A 146 36.23 22.71 -34.41
N LEU A 147 36.01 21.55 -33.78
CA LEU A 147 34.98 20.59 -34.19
C LEU A 147 33.57 21.14 -33.97
N ALA A 148 33.30 21.81 -32.85
CA ALA A 148 32.03 22.47 -32.59
C ALA A 148 31.74 23.57 -33.62
N ALA A 149 32.74 24.40 -33.94
CA ALA A 149 32.63 25.42 -34.98
C ALA A 149 32.41 24.81 -36.38
N TRP A 150 33.01 23.65 -36.66
CA TRP A 150 32.78 22.92 -37.91
C TRP A 150 31.37 22.34 -38.00
N LEU A 151 30.86 21.68 -36.95
CA LEU A 151 29.48 21.18 -36.90
C LEU A 151 28.47 22.32 -37.07
N ALA A 152 28.69 23.46 -36.40
CA ALA A 152 27.83 24.62 -36.52
C ALA A 152 27.75 25.17 -37.95
N ARG A 153 28.87 25.17 -38.70
CA ARG A 153 28.89 25.54 -40.13
C ARG A 153 28.11 24.57 -41.02
N GLY A 154 28.04 23.30 -40.65
CA GLY A 154 27.24 22.28 -41.34
C GLY A 154 25.73 22.35 -41.03
N GLY A 155 25.31 23.13 -40.04
CA GLY A 155 23.91 23.34 -39.68
C GLY A 155 23.21 22.08 -39.16
N GLU A 156 21.87 22.05 -39.23
CA GLU A 156 21.08 20.92 -38.71
C GLU A 156 21.42 19.57 -39.36
N ALA A 157 21.83 19.56 -40.64
CA ALA A 157 22.25 18.33 -41.31
C ALA A 157 23.47 17.68 -40.63
N ALA A 158 24.42 18.47 -40.12
CA ALA A 158 25.56 17.94 -39.39
C ALA A 158 25.16 17.35 -38.03
N TYR A 159 24.30 18.02 -37.26
CA TYR A 159 23.80 17.49 -35.99
C TYR A 159 22.96 16.23 -36.17
N THR A 160 22.16 16.19 -37.24
CA THR A 160 21.41 14.99 -37.63
C THR A 160 22.33 13.81 -37.88
N ARG A 161 23.36 14.04 -38.70
CA ARG A 161 24.35 13.00 -39.02
C ARG A 161 25.05 12.55 -37.75
N LEU A 162 25.46 13.47 -36.88
CA LEU A 162 26.08 13.14 -35.60
C LEU A 162 25.20 12.18 -34.78
N GLY A 163 23.92 12.51 -34.59
CA GLY A 163 22.99 11.66 -33.85
C GLY A 163 22.92 10.24 -34.44
N VAL A 164 22.83 10.11 -35.76
CA VAL A 164 22.80 8.81 -36.45
C VAL A 164 24.11 8.04 -36.26
N LEU A 165 25.26 8.71 -36.37
CA LEU A 165 26.56 8.08 -36.21
C LEU A 165 26.78 7.59 -34.77
N LEU A 166 26.37 8.37 -33.77
CA LEU A 166 26.44 7.97 -32.36
C LEU A 166 25.53 6.77 -32.06
N GLU A 167 24.34 6.70 -32.67
CA GLU A 167 23.43 5.57 -32.53
C GLU A 167 24.04 4.27 -33.11
N ILE A 168 24.64 4.36 -34.30
CA ILE A 168 25.29 3.22 -34.96
C ILE A 168 26.48 2.72 -34.12
N VAL A 169 27.36 3.63 -33.69
CA VAL A 169 28.55 3.30 -32.90
C VAL A 169 28.13 2.76 -31.52
N GLY A 170 27.17 3.41 -30.86
CA GLY A 170 26.61 2.92 -29.60
C GLY A 170 26.06 1.51 -29.72
N THR A 171 25.29 1.22 -30.77
CA THR A 171 24.75 -0.13 -31.00
C THR A 171 25.85 -1.16 -31.27
N ALA A 172 26.88 -0.81 -32.06
CA ALA A 172 28.00 -1.70 -32.34
C ALA A 172 28.80 -2.04 -31.07
N LEU A 173 29.05 -1.04 -30.23
CA LEU A 173 29.73 -1.22 -28.95
C LEU A 173 28.90 -2.10 -27.99
N SER A 174 27.60 -1.83 -27.86
CA SER A 174 26.70 -2.60 -26.97
C SER A 174 26.52 -4.05 -27.41
N ARG A 175 26.51 -4.34 -28.71
CA ARG A 175 26.40 -5.71 -29.24
C ARG A 175 27.73 -6.46 -29.26
N GLY A 176 28.85 -5.76 -29.21
CA GLY A 176 30.20 -6.32 -29.39
C GLY A 176 30.51 -6.79 -30.82
N HIS A 177 29.64 -6.47 -31.79
CA HIS A 177 29.84 -6.76 -33.22
C HIS A 177 29.12 -5.72 -34.09
N GLY A 178 29.48 -5.66 -35.37
CA GLY A 178 29.07 -4.60 -36.30
C GLY A 178 30.11 -3.48 -36.40
N ARG A 179 30.01 -2.67 -37.45
CA ARG A 179 30.93 -1.54 -37.70
C ARG A 179 30.25 -0.40 -38.45
N LEU A 180 30.84 0.78 -38.37
CA LEU A 180 30.50 1.96 -39.13
C LEU A 180 31.52 2.17 -40.24
N VAL A 181 31.06 2.23 -41.50
CA VAL A 181 31.91 2.59 -42.64
C VAL A 181 31.57 4.01 -43.10
N LEU A 182 32.56 4.90 -43.05
CA LEU A 182 32.45 6.29 -43.49
C LEU A 182 33.03 6.42 -44.89
N VAL A 183 32.24 6.92 -45.84
CA VAL A 183 32.64 7.09 -47.23
C VAL A 183 32.76 8.57 -47.54
N SER A 184 33.96 9.05 -47.87
CA SER A 184 34.21 10.41 -48.37
C SER A 184 35.42 10.42 -49.29
N ALA A 185 35.43 11.33 -50.26
CA ALA A 185 36.62 11.61 -51.06
C ALA A 185 37.69 12.38 -50.25
N ASP A 186 37.29 13.08 -49.18
CA ASP A 186 38.18 13.81 -48.30
C ASP A 186 38.40 13.03 -46.98
N VAL A 187 39.61 12.50 -46.79
CA VAL A 187 39.98 11.78 -45.57
C VAL A 187 39.94 12.68 -44.33
N GLU A 188 40.14 14.00 -44.48
CA GLU A 188 40.03 14.94 -43.36
C GLU A 188 38.60 15.00 -42.82
N GLU A 189 37.59 14.82 -43.68
CA GLU A 189 36.19 14.75 -43.26
C GLU A 189 35.93 13.50 -42.41
N ILE A 190 36.45 12.34 -42.83
CA ILE A 190 36.37 11.09 -42.08
C ILE A 190 37.01 11.26 -40.70
N VAL A 191 38.19 11.87 -40.64
CA VAL A 191 38.91 12.14 -39.39
C VAL A 191 38.11 13.03 -38.45
N ARG A 192 37.50 14.11 -38.95
CA ARG A 192 36.64 14.99 -38.12
C ARG A 192 35.45 14.23 -37.54
N TRP A 193 34.80 13.37 -38.32
CA TRP A 193 33.70 12.54 -37.81
C TRP A 193 34.15 11.54 -36.75
N ILE A 194 35.28 10.85 -36.97
CA ILE A 194 35.88 9.97 -35.95
C ILE A 194 36.20 10.78 -34.68
N ALA A 195 36.71 12.01 -34.82
CA ALA A 195 37.03 12.87 -33.70
C ALA A 195 35.78 13.28 -32.91
N VAL A 196 34.73 13.78 -33.57
CA VAL A 196 33.47 14.14 -32.90
C VAL A 196 32.86 12.94 -32.18
N ILE A 197 32.85 11.75 -32.81
CA ILE A 197 32.38 10.51 -32.17
C ILE A 197 33.23 10.19 -30.94
N SER A 198 34.55 10.28 -31.06
CA SER A 198 35.48 9.99 -29.95
C SER A 198 35.28 10.93 -28.77
N TYR A 199 35.09 12.24 -29.01
CA TYR A 199 34.79 13.20 -27.95
C TYR A 199 33.40 13.03 -27.36
N SER A 200 32.44 12.54 -28.13
CA SER A 200 31.07 12.28 -27.68
C SER A 200 30.95 11.10 -26.72
N LEU A 201 31.90 10.18 -26.74
CA LEU A 201 31.91 8.98 -25.91
C LEU A 201 32.69 9.21 -24.61
N PRO A 202 32.33 8.53 -23.50
CA PRO A 202 33.15 8.55 -22.30
C PRO A 202 34.57 8.11 -22.57
N TRP A 203 35.52 8.69 -21.81
CA TRP A 203 36.93 8.47 -22.07
C TRP A 203 37.36 7.00 -22.11
N PRO A 204 36.94 6.12 -21.19
CA PRO A 204 37.36 4.73 -21.26
C PRO A 204 36.84 3.98 -22.50
N VAL A 205 35.67 4.37 -23.00
CA VAL A 205 35.07 3.80 -24.21
C VAL A 205 35.82 4.32 -25.44
N ALA A 206 36.04 5.63 -25.53
CA ALA A 206 36.76 6.27 -26.63
C ALA A 206 38.22 5.78 -26.71
N ALA A 207 38.87 5.57 -25.57
CA ALA A 207 40.24 5.04 -25.49
C ALA A 207 40.35 3.59 -26.00
N ARG A 208 39.24 2.86 -26.12
CA ARG A 208 39.22 1.47 -26.61
C ARG A 208 38.52 1.33 -27.97
N LEU A 209 38.16 2.44 -28.62
CA LEU A 209 37.41 2.45 -29.87
C LEU A 209 38.36 2.25 -31.08
N PRO A 210 38.48 1.05 -31.67
CA PRO A 210 39.38 0.84 -32.79
C PRO A 210 38.82 1.51 -34.04
N PHE A 211 39.65 2.28 -34.73
CA PHE A 211 39.28 2.93 -35.98
C PHE A 211 40.39 2.84 -37.03
N LEU A 212 40.02 3.04 -38.29
CA LEU A 212 40.92 3.15 -39.42
C LEU A 212 40.40 4.27 -40.34
N THR A 213 41.19 5.30 -40.63
CA THR A 213 40.73 6.45 -41.45
C THR A 213 40.62 6.15 -42.94
N TYR A 214 41.31 5.11 -43.42
CA TYR A 214 41.24 4.69 -44.82
C TYR A 214 41.56 3.20 -44.99
N SER A 215 40.73 2.50 -45.76
CA SER A 215 40.98 1.14 -46.27
C SER A 215 40.40 0.98 -47.67
N ALA A 216 41.15 0.33 -48.58
CA ALA A 216 40.61 -0.16 -49.84
C ALA A 216 39.79 -1.46 -49.71
N ASP A 217 39.72 -2.03 -48.50
CA ASP A 217 38.90 -3.19 -48.15
C ASP A 217 38.26 -2.97 -46.77
N PRO A 218 37.25 -2.10 -46.66
CA PRO A 218 36.58 -1.83 -45.38
C PRO A 218 35.77 -3.04 -44.87
N GLY A 219 35.47 -4.01 -45.75
CA GLY A 219 34.65 -5.18 -45.45
C GLY A 219 35.34 -6.22 -44.58
N THR A 220 36.67 -6.32 -44.65
CA THR A 220 37.44 -7.27 -43.86
C THR A 220 38.21 -6.60 -42.70
N ALA A 221 38.23 -5.27 -42.67
CA ALA A 221 38.95 -4.50 -41.66
C ALA A 221 38.38 -4.73 -40.24
N PRO A 222 39.20 -5.13 -39.25
CA PRO A 222 38.75 -5.50 -37.90
C PRO A 222 38.54 -4.30 -36.97
N TYR A 223 38.05 -3.17 -37.50
CA TYR A 223 37.84 -1.94 -36.73
C TYR A 223 36.35 -1.60 -36.61
N VAL A 224 35.97 -0.90 -35.55
CA VAL A 224 34.58 -0.47 -35.31
C VAL A 224 34.22 0.69 -36.24
N ILE A 225 35.15 1.60 -36.52
CA ILE A 225 34.96 2.69 -37.48
C ILE A 225 35.99 2.56 -38.60
N VAL A 226 35.55 2.52 -39.86
CA VAL A 226 36.44 2.38 -41.01
C VAL A 226 36.10 3.46 -42.05
N GLY A 227 37.09 4.25 -42.44
CA GLY A 227 37.00 5.16 -43.56
C GLY A 227 37.34 4.51 -44.88
N THR A 228 36.72 4.97 -45.96
CA THR A 228 37.00 4.54 -47.33
C THR A 228 36.66 5.64 -48.32
N THR A 229 37.15 5.51 -49.55
CA THR A 229 36.85 6.42 -50.66
C THR A 229 35.63 5.94 -51.47
N PRO A 230 34.94 6.82 -52.21
CA PRO A 230 33.68 6.50 -52.91
C PRO A 230 33.77 5.46 -54.03
N ASP A 231 34.98 5.24 -54.56
CA ASP A 231 35.34 4.30 -55.63
C ASP A 231 35.55 2.86 -55.13
N VAL A 232 35.63 2.67 -53.81
CA VAL A 232 35.74 1.33 -53.21
C VAL A 232 34.38 0.63 -53.25
N TRP A 233 34.33 -0.52 -53.91
CA TRP A 233 33.14 -1.36 -53.95
C TRP A 233 32.87 -2.01 -52.60
N MET A 234 31.62 -1.96 -52.15
CA MET A 234 31.17 -2.58 -50.89
C MET A 234 30.15 -3.70 -51.16
N PRO A 235 30.36 -4.91 -50.62
CA PRO A 235 29.36 -5.97 -50.64
C PRO A 235 28.07 -5.54 -49.92
N SER A 236 26.91 -6.01 -50.38
CA SER A 236 25.62 -5.72 -49.76
C SER A 236 25.33 -6.54 -48.50
N ASP A 237 26.11 -7.58 -48.23
CA ASP A 237 25.96 -8.55 -47.14
C ASP A 237 26.93 -8.35 -45.97
N ILE A 238 27.74 -7.28 -46.01
CA ILE A 238 28.66 -6.90 -44.94
C ILE A 238 27.90 -6.59 -43.63
N ASP A 239 28.43 -7.05 -42.49
CA ASP A 239 27.98 -6.65 -41.15
C ASP A 239 28.50 -5.25 -40.79
N ALA A 240 28.06 -4.25 -41.55
CA ALA A 240 28.41 -2.84 -41.40
C ALA A 240 27.22 -1.93 -41.71
N ALA A 241 27.20 -0.76 -41.08
CA ALA A 241 26.41 0.38 -41.51
C ALA A 241 27.27 1.30 -42.36
N VAL A 242 26.89 1.49 -43.63
CA VAL A 242 27.62 2.34 -44.57
C VAL A 242 26.99 3.72 -44.65
N VAL A 243 27.80 4.76 -44.37
CA VAL A 243 27.36 6.16 -44.40
C VAL A 243 28.22 6.94 -45.38
N ARG A 244 27.59 7.43 -46.45
CA ARG A 244 28.21 8.36 -47.40
C ARG A 244 28.10 9.78 -46.87
N LEU A 245 29.24 10.44 -46.69
CA LEU A 245 29.31 11.75 -46.06
C LEU A 245 28.82 12.88 -46.98
N ASP A 246 28.92 12.68 -48.30
CA ASP A 246 28.40 13.59 -49.32
C ASP A 246 26.86 13.56 -49.45
N ASP A 247 26.22 12.46 -49.07
CA ASP A 247 24.76 12.32 -49.16
C ASP A 247 24.09 13.05 -48.00
N PRO A 248 22.94 13.72 -48.20
CA PRO A 248 22.22 14.32 -47.08
C PRO A 248 21.77 13.22 -46.11
N PRO A 249 21.78 13.48 -44.79
CA PRO A 249 21.58 12.45 -43.77
C PRO A 249 20.22 11.74 -43.85
N ASP A 250 19.24 12.36 -44.51
CA ASP A 250 17.89 11.83 -44.70
C ASP A 250 17.64 11.14 -46.06
N ALA A 251 18.60 11.18 -47.00
CA ALA A 251 18.37 10.68 -48.37
C ALA A 251 18.17 9.17 -48.44
N HIS A 252 18.94 8.40 -47.66
CA HIS A 252 18.92 6.95 -47.69
C HIS A 252 19.20 6.40 -46.28
N PRO A 253 18.44 5.39 -45.79
CA PRO A 253 18.90 4.64 -44.63
C PRO A 253 20.27 4.01 -44.95
N PRO A 254 21.21 3.91 -43.98
CA PRO A 254 22.47 3.21 -44.15
C PRO A 254 22.20 1.84 -44.75
N LEU A 255 22.95 1.50 -45.79
CA LEU A 255 22.93 0.16 -46.36
C LEU A 255 23.49 -0.81 -45.31
N GLY A 256 22.77 -1.91 -45.03
CA GLY A 256 23.18 -2.94 -44.05
C GLY A 256 22.00 -3.56 -43.26
N ARG A 257 22.30 -4.47 -42.32
CA ARG A 257 21.32 -5.13 -41.42
C ARG A 257 20.82 -4.25 -40.26
N PHE A 258 21.22 -2.98 -40.20
CA PHE A 258 20.82 -2.06 -39.15
C PHE A 258 19.45 -1.41 -39.46
N PRO A 259 18.63 -1.11 -38.44
CA PRO A 259 17.33 -0.49 -38.66
C PRO A 259 17.51 0.86 -39.37
N SER A 260 16.69 1.09 -40.41
CA SER A 260 16.64 2.33 -41.16
C SER A 260 16.45 3.55 -40.24
N PRO A 261 17.34 4.57 -40.24
CA PRO A 261 17.16 5.85 -39.59
C PRO A 261 16.22 6.71 -40.43
N GLY A 262 14.96 6.30 -40.45
CA GLY A 262 13.85 7.07 -41.02
C GLY A 262 12.98 7.59 -39.90
N ARG A 263 13.51 8.56 -39.13
CA ARG A 263 12.90 9.54 -38.20
C ARG A 263 13.81 9.70 -36.98
N PHE A 264 14.27 10.92 -36.72
CA PHE A 264 14.88 11.36 -35.45
C PHE A 264 14.11 10.93 -34.18
N ALA A 265 12.86 10.49 -34.32
CA ALA A 265 12.05 9.92 -33.26
C ALA A 265 12.57 8.60 -32.66
N SER A 266 13.56 7.93 -33.26
CA SER A 266 14.11 6.64 -32.76
C SER A 266 15.54 6.71 -32.24
N LEU A 267 16.17 7.89 -32.15
CA LEU A 267 17.50 7.99 -31.54
C LEU A 267 17.42 7.67 -30.04
N GLY A 268 18.42 6.95 -29.54
CA GLY A 268 18.66 6.78 -28.11
C GLY A 268 18.78 8.14 -27.39
N ARG A 269 18.56 8.15 -26.08
CA ARG A 269 18.73 9.36 -25.28
C ARG A 269 20.20 9.81 -25.25
N PHE A 270 21.15 8.89 -25.25
CA PHE A 270 22.57 9.24 -25.32
C PHE A 270 22.88 10.06 -26.57
N ALA A 271 22.56 9.53 -27.76
CA ALA A 271 22.82 10.18 -29.03
C ALA A 271 22.17 11.57 -29.11
N ARG A 272 20.92 11.70 -28.66
CA ARG A 272 20.20 13.00 -28.63
C ARG A 272 20.85 13.99 -27.68
N THR A 273 21.13 13.57 -26.44
CA THR A 273 21.66 14.46 -25.39
C THR A 273 23.04 14.97 -25.77
N VAL A 274 23.93 14.11 -26.29
CA VAL A 274 25.27 14.50 -26.71
C VAL A 274 25.22 15.40 -27.95
N THR A 275 24.37 15.08 -28.93
CA THR A 275 24.15 15.93 -30.10
C THR A 275 23.66 17.32 -29.70
N ASP A 276 22.75 17.42 -28.73
CA ASP A 276 22.27 18.70 -28.20
C ASP A 276 23.35 19.47 -27.43
N CYS A 277 24.31 18.78 -26.81
CA CYS A 277 25.48 19.44 -26.21
C CYS A 277 26.36 20.06 -27.31
N TRP A 278 26.68 19.31 -28.37
CA TRP A 278 27.41 19.86 -29.53
C TRP A 278 26.66 21.02 -30.18
N ARG A 279 25.34 20.91 -30.36
CA ARG A 279 24.51 21.98 -30.93
C ARG A 279 24.60 23.28 -30.15
N ARG A 280 24.73 23.18 -28.81
CA ARG A 280 24.87 24.34 -27.92
C ARG A 280 26.31 24.74 -27.64
N SER A 281 27.28 24.04 -28.24
CA SER A 281 28.71 24.17 -27.92
C SER A 281 28.99 24.00 -26.42
N ASP A 282 28.23 23.12 -25.78
CA ASP A 282 28.28 22.81 -24.35
C ASP A 282 29.26 21.66 -24.09
N LEU A 283 30.55 21.97 -24.22
CA LEU A 283 31.64 21.00 -24.05
C LEU A 283 31.67 20.45 -22.62
N ALA A 284 31.38 21.28 -21.61
CA ALA A 284 31.27 20.85 -20.22
C ALA A 284 30.17 19.78 -20.02
N GLY A 285 29.08 19.83 -20.79
CA GLY A 285 28.05 18.80 -20.81
C GLY A 285 28.54 17.46 -21.36
N ILE A 286 29.40 17.50 -22.38
CA ILE A 286 30.02 16.30 -22.98
C ILE A 286 31.03 15.68 -21.99
N ASP A 287 31.81 16.53 -21.33
CA ASP A 287 32.73 16.11 -20.27
C ASP A 287 31.97 15.49 -19.09
N ALA A 288 30.85 16.08 -18.67
CA ALA A 288 30.03 15.53 -17.60
C ALA A 288 29.47 14.12 -17.93
N ILE A 289 29.02 13.88 -19.17
CA ILE A 289 28.60 12.53 -19.61
C ILE A 289 29.79 11.57 -19.58
N SER A 290 30.97 12.07 -19.97
CA SER A 290 32.20 11.28 -19.96
C SER A 290 32.67 10.90 -18.56
N GLU A 291 32.56 11.84 -17.61
CA GLU A 291 32.86 11.61 -16.19
C GLU A 291 31.90 10.59 -15.57
N LEU A 292 30.60 10.70 -15.87
CA LEU A 292 29.60 9.73 -15.40
C LEU A 292 29.89 8.31 -15.91
N GLY A 293 30.27 8.17 -17.18
CA GLY A 293 30.65 6.86 -17.72
C GLY A 293 31.94 6.30 -17.13
N ALA A 294 32.89 7.16 -16.75
CA ALA A 294 34.13 6.73 -16.09
C ALA A 294 33.88 6.25 -14.64
N LEU A 295 32.97 6.90 -13.92
CA LEU A 295 32.57 6.51 -12.55
C LEU A 295 31.90 5.14 -12.53
N GLU A 296 31.02 4.84 -13.48
CA GLU A 296 30.35 3.53 -13.59
C GLU A 296 31.33 2.39 -13.88
N GLU A 297 32.32 2.61 -14.75
CA GLU A 297 33.33 1.59 -15.06
C GLU A 297 34.26 1.32 -13.87
N GLN A 298 34.63 2.35 -13.10
CA GLN A 298 35.41 2.20 -11.86
C GLN A 298 34.66 1.37 -10.82
N LEU A 299 33.35 1.58 -10.69
CA LEU A 299 32.48 0.79 -9.81
C LEU A 299 32.29 -0.65 -10.32
N GLY A 300 32.19 -0.84 -11.65
CA GLY A 300 32.12 -2.16 -12.28
C GLY A 300 33.40 -3.00 -12.13
N ARG A 301 34.59 -2.38 -12.15
CA ARG A 301 35.87 -3.07 -11.91
C ARG A 301 36.14 -3.42 -10.44
N ALA A 302 35.45 -2.78 -9.49
CA ALA A 302 35.63 -3.00 -8.05
C ALA A 302 34.81 -4.21 -7.50
N ALA A 303 33.98 -4.86 -8.32
CA ALA A 303 33.29 -6.08 -7.93
C ALA A 303 34.30 -7.26 -7.85
N PRO A 304 34.39 -7.99 -6.72
CA PRO A 304 35.34 -9.09 -6.59
C PRO A 304 34.98 -10.19 -7.59
N ALA A 305 35.96 -10.61 -8.39
CA ALA A 305 35.87 -11.81 -9.20
C ALA A 305 35.50 -13.00 -8.30
N LEU A 306 34.27 -13.47 -8.40
CA LEU A 306 33.83 -14.71 -7.76
C LEU A 306 34.53 -15.87 -8.47
N ASP A 307 35.57 -16.34 -7.80
CA ASP A 307 36.34 -17.53 -8.10
C ASP A 307 35.39 -18.73 -8.28
N THR A 308 35.31 -19.27 -9.49
CA THR A 308 34.65 -20.55 -9.76
C THR A 308 35.67 -21.54 -10.31
N ALA A 309 36.54 -21.98 -9.40
CA ALA A 309 37.27 -23.22 -9.55
C ALA A 309 36.28 -24.39 -9.48
N THR A 310 36.12 -25.12 -10.59
CA THR A 310 35.76 -26.54 -10.55
C THR A 310 36.36 -27.25 -11.77
N SER A 311 37.43 -28.01 -11.52
CA SER A 311 37.74 -29.21 -12.29
C SER A 311 36.78 -30.33 -11.84
N PRO A 312 36.44 -31.32 -12.68
CA PRO A 312 37.20 -32.57 -12.59
C PRO A 312 37.35 -33.38 -13.90
N GLY A 313 38.44 -34.14 -13.99
CA GLY A 313 38.39 -35.58 -14.34
C GLY A 313 38.45 -36.00 -15.80
N SER A 314 39.66 -36.34 -16.27
CA SER A 314 39.94 -37.36 -17.31
C SER A 314 39.67 -38.79 -16.76
N PRO A 315 39.52 -39.89 -17.57
CA PRO A 315 40.46 -40.24 -18.66
C PRO A 315 39.95 -41.04 -19.89
N GLY A 316 40.75 -40.97 -20.97
CA GLY A 316 41.13 -42.15 -21.76
C GLY A 316 40.60 -42.27 -23.20
N ARG A 317 41.47 -42.04 -24.21
CA ARG A 317 42.08 -43.11 -25.04
C ARG A 317 42.94 -42.54 -26.18
N GLU A 318 44.10 -43.15 -26.33
CA GLU A 318 45.06 -43.01 -27.42
C GLU A 318 44.49 -43.50 -28.76
N THR A 319 44.87 -42.86 -29.87
CA THR A 319 45.38 -43.56 -31.06
C THR A 319 46.17 -42.64 -31.99
N TYR A 320 47.45 -42.97 -32.13
CA TYR A 320 48.39 -42.88 -33.26
C TYR A 320 48.05 -42.11 -34.57
N ALA A 321 49.04 -41.32 -35.03
CA ALA A 321 49.16 -40.61 -36.32
C ALA A 321 49.49 -41.55 -37.51
N PRO A 322 49.58 -41.10 -38.80
CA PRO A 322 50.72 -40.30 -39.27
C PRO A 322 50.43 -39.26 -40.38
N ALA A 323 51.48 -38.48 -40.69
CA ALA A 323 51.58 -37.38 -41.64
C ALA A 323 51.35 -37.76 -43.13
N ALA A 324 50.85 -36.80 -43.91
CA ALA A 324 51.18 -36.64 -45.32
C ALA A 324 50.94 -35.18 -45.80
N THR A 325 51.99 -34.63 -46.37
CA THR A 325 52.19 -33.33 -47.00
C THR A 325 51.40 -33.19 -48.30
N THR A 326 50.74 -32.06 -48.56
CA THR A 326 50.84 -31.27 -49.82
C THR A 326 50.02 -29.97 -49.76
N ALA A 327 50.58 -28.94 -50.38
CA ALA A 327 50.18 -27.54 -50.37
C ALA A 327 48.78 -27.24 -50.97
N SER A 328 48.09 -26.29 -50.33
CA SER A 328 47.36 -25.25 -51.06
C SER A 328 47.30 -24.00 -50.20
N ALA A 329 47.99 -22.95 -50.66
CA ALA A 329 48.08 -21.66 -50.02
C ALA A 329 46.76 -20.89 -50.19
N ARG A 330 45.99 -20.77 -49.10
CA ARG A 330 45.10 -19.63 -48.85
C ARG A 330 45.38 -19.16 -47.43
N GLY A 331 46.26 -18.16 -47.36
CA GLY A 331 46.78 -17.60 -46.12
C GLY A 331 45.67 -17.00 -45.28
N ALA A 332 45.49 -17.58 -44.11
CA ALA A 332 44.95 -16.94 -42.93
C ALA A 332 45.86 -15.77 -42.53
N TYR A 333 45.30 -14.57 -42.38
CA TYR A 333 45.84 -13.53 -41.51
C TYR A 333 44.70 -12.61 -41.07
N GLY A 334 44.44 -12.61 -39.77
CA GLY A 334 43.60 -11.65 -39.07
C GLY A 334 43.79 -11.92 -37.58
N PRO A 335 44.32 -10.98 -36.78
CA PRO A 335 44.39 -11.18 -35.34
C PRO A 335 42.95 -11.24 -34.82
N GLY A 336 42.61 -12.33 -34.14
CA GLY A 336 41.37 -12.45 -33.39
C GLY A 336 41.34 -11.36 -32.33
N VAL A 337 40.42 -10.42 -32.47
CA VAL A 337 40.08 -9.47 -31.42
C VAL A 337 39.43 -10.31 -30.31
N GLU A 338 40.19 -10.63 -29.27
CA GLU A 338 39.62 -11.23 -28.05
C GLU A 338 38.55 -10.26 -27.52
N GLY A 339 37.32 -10.77 -27.44
CA GLY A 339 36.15 -10.01 -27.06
C GLY A 339 36.33 -9.37 -25.70
N ALA A 340 36.51 -8.05 -25.68
CA ALA A 340 36.26 -7.23 -24.53
C ALA A 340 34.76 -7.28 -24.23
N GLY A 341 34.33 -8.22 -23.39
CA GLY A 341 33.00 -8.23 -22.81
C GLY A 341 32.86 -7.00 -21.91
N ALA A 342 32.38 -5.89 -22.48
CA ALA A 342 32.05 -4.68 -21.75
C ALA A 342 30.70 -4.87 -21.05
N ALA A 343 30.69 -5.61 -19.95
CA ALA A 343 29.65 -5.47 -18.94
C ALA A 343 30.04 -4.27 -18.05
N GLY A 344 29.32 -3.15 -18.15
CA GLY A 344 29.46 -2.08 -17.14
C GLY A 344 29.11 -0.64 -17.50
N PHE A 345 28.67 -0.32 -18.72
CA PHE A 345 28.34 1.07 -19.07
C PHE A 345 26.97 1.16 -19.73
N ASP A 346 26.00 1.87 -19.12
CA ASP A 346 24.73 2.23 -19.76
C ASP A 346 24.70 3.73 -20.09
N PRO A 347 25.19 4.14 -21.29
CA PRO A 347 25.24 5.54 -21.72
C PRO A 347 23.88 6.24 -21.66
N GLU A 348 22.80 5.48 -21.78
CA GLU A 348 21.43 5.98 -21.78
C GLU A 348 21.04 6.53 -20.40
N THR A 349 21.43 5.86 -19.31
CA THR A 349 21.14 6.29 -17.93
C THR A 349 21.91 7.55 -17.55
N GLY A 350 23.20 7.65 -17.90
CA GLY A 350 23.99 8.87 -17.67
C GLY A 350 23.44 10.08 -18.44
N ALA A 351 23.03 9.88 -19.69
CA ALA A 351 22.38 10.92 -20.49
C ALA A 351 21.01 11.33 -19.92
N ALA A 352 20.22 10.37 -19.41
CA ALA A 352 18.97 10.66 -18.70
C ALA A 352 19.17 11.52 -17.46
N LEU A 353 20.20 11.22 -16.67
CA LEU A 353 20.55 11.98 -15.46
C LEU A 353 20.90 13.43 -15.81
N LEU A 354 21.72 13.65 -16.84
CA LEU A 354 22.08 15.00 -17.26
C LEU A 354 20.88 15.76 -17.84
N ALA A 355 20.07 15.12 -18.68
CA ALA A 355 18.84 15.70 -19.21
C ALA A 355 17.89 16.12 -18.07
N PHE A 356 17.74 15.26 -17.06
CA PHE A 356 16.93 15.56 -15.88
C PHE A 356 17.47 16.77 -15.10
N CYS A 357 18.77 16.83 -14.84
CA CYS A 357 19.42 17.95 -14.14
C CYS A 357 19.25 19.29 -14.86
N ARG A 358 19.06 19.25 -16.18
CA ARG A 358 18.81 20.42 -17.04
C ARG A 358 17.33 20.79 -17.16
N GLY A 359 16.44 20.04 -16.52
CA GLY A 359 15.00 20.27 -16.58
C GLY A 359 14.35 19.85 -17.90
N ASP A 360 14.94 18.89 -18.60
CA ASP A 360 14.29 18.27 -19.75
C ASP A 360 13.05 17.48 -19.31
N ALA A 361 11.88 17.97 -19.71
CA ALA A 361 10.60 17.34 -19.39
C ALA A 361 10.36 16.01 -20.14
N SER A 362 11.22 15.65 -21.08
CA SER A 362 11.15 14.37 -21.82
C SER A 362 11.63 13.17 -20.99
N VAL A 363 12.19 13.38 -19.80
CA VAL A 363 12.67 12.28 -18.94
C VAL A 363 11.49 11.52 -18.34
N THR A 364 11.37 10.28 -18.75
CA THR A 364 10.28 9.35 -18.39
C THR A 364 10.45 8.79 -16.97
N ALA A 365 9.37 8.20 -16.43
CA ALA A 365 9.42 7.53 -15.13
C ALA A 365 10.36 6.30 -15.13
N GLU A 366 10.45 5.59 -16.25
CA GLU A 366 11.35 4.43 -16.41
C GLU A 366 12.83 4.86 -16.37
N GLU A 367 13.16 5.95 -17.04
CA GLU A 367 14.50 6.55 -16.99
C GLU A 367 14.83 7.05 -15.58
N GLN A 368 13.88 7.69 -14.87
CA GLN A 368 14.09 8.07 -13.46
C GLN A 368 14.33 6.85 -12.56
N ALA A 369 13.68 5.73 -12.81
CA ALA A 369 13.90 4.49 -12.07
C ALA A 369 15.27 3.86 -12.41
N ALA A 370 15.71 3.92 -13.68
CA ALA A 370 17.05 3.50 -14.09
C ALA A 370 18.15 4.35 -13.42
N ILE A 371 17.96 5.67 -13.38
CA ILE A 371 18.83 6.58 -12.63
C ILE A 371 18.85 6.17 -11.15
N ALA A 372 17.68 5.99 -10.52
CA ALA A 372 17.60 5.64 -9.09
C ALA A 372 18.36 4.37 -8.71
N ARG A 373 18.40 3.37 -9.60
CA ARG A 373 19.14 2.11 -9.41
C ARG A 373 20.66 2.25 -9.58
N THR A 374 21.10 3.25 -10.32
CA THR A 374 22.50 3.41 -10.73
C THR A 374 23.23 4.51 -9.93
N LEU A 375 22.47 5.40 -9.25
CA LEU A 375 23.05 6.44 -8.39
C LEU A 375 23.99 5.87 -7.33
N SER A 376 25.16 6.50 -7.20
CA SER A 376 26.16 6.22 -6.16
C SER A 376 26.38 7.46 -5.27
N GLY A 377 27.04 7.28 -4.12
CA GLY A 377 27.38 8.38 -3.21
C GLY A 377 28.49 9.30 -3.74
N ASP A 378 29.25 8.86 -4.73
CA ASP A 378 30.48 9.52 -5.22
C ASP A 378 30.23 10.51 -6.36
N LEU A 379 28.98 10.94 -6.57
CA LEU A 379 28.67 11.90 -7.62
C LEU A 379 29.25 13.29 -7.32
N PRO A 380 29.66 14.05 -8.36
CA PRO A 380 30.15 15.40 -8.20
C PRO A 380 29.16 16.34 -7.48
N GLU A 381 29.68 17.28 -6.69
CA GLU A 381 28.86 18.22 -5.90
C GLU A 381 27.88 19.03 -6.76
N TRP A 382 28.29 19.43 -7.97
CA TRP A 382 27.44 20.18 -8.89
C TRP A 382 26.19 19.39 -9.29
N LEU A 383 26.30 18.06 -9.42
CA LEU A 383 25.20 17.19 -9.81
C LEU A 383 24.18 17.03 -8.67
N TRP A 384 24.66 16.90 -7.43
CA TRP A 384 23.79 16.90 -6.25
C TRP A 384 23.02 18.21 -6.08
N ARG A 385 23.67 19.33 -6.38
CA ARG A 385 23.02 20.65 -6.36
C ARG A 385 21.90 20.74 -7.40
N ASP A 386 22.13 20.21 -8.60
CA ASP A 386 21.16 20.25 -9.69
C ASP A 386 19.98 19.31 -9.44
N LEU A 387 20.24 18.09 -8.98
CA LEU A 387 19.21 17.17 -8.47
C LEU A 387 18.38 17.82 -7.35
N GLY A 388 19.03 18.54 -6.43
CA GLY A 388 18.33 19.28 -5.36
C GLY A 388 17.44 20.43 -5.85
N ARG A 389 17.71 21.02 -7.02
CA ARG A 389 16.83 21.99 -7.69
C ARG A 389 15.64 21.31 -8.35
N MET A 390 15.85 20.10 -8.86
CA MET A 390 14.86 19.31 -9.59
C MET A 390 13.99 18.40 -8.70
N SER A 391 14.15 18.45 -7.38
CA SER A 391 13.44 17.58 -6.42
C SER A 391 11.91 17.60 -6.58
N GLY A 392 11.33 18.73 -6.98
CA GLY A 392 9.88 18.85 -7.23
C GLY A 392 9.35 18.03 -8.41
N GLN A 393 10.23 17.62 -9.33
CA GLN A 393 9.89 16.85 -10.53
C GLN A 393 10.19 15.36 -10.39
N MET A 394 10.90 14.95 -9.33
CA MET A 394 11.26 13.55 -9.11
C MET A 394 10.03 12.71 -8.79
N GLY A 395 10.00 11.49 -9.35
CA GLY A 395 9.19 10.37 -8.86
C GLY A 395 9.67 9.86 -7.50
N TYR A 396 8.90 8.95 -6.90
CA TYR A 396 9.18 8.47 -5.54
C TYR A 396 10.52 7.73 -5.43
N GLU A 397 10.81 6.81 -6.37
CA GLU A 397 12.04 6.01 -6.34
C GLU A 397 13.31 6.88 -6.43
N LEU A 398 13.35 7.80 -7.40
CA LEU A 398 14.47 8.71 -7.57
C LEU A 398 14.63 9.65 -6.37
N ALA A 399 13.54 10.23 -5.87
CA ALA A 399 13.59 11.06 -4.67
C ALA A 399 14.10 10.27 -3.45
N SER A 400 13.69 9.01 -3.29
CA SER A 400 14.15 8.16 -2.20
C SER A 400 15.64 7.83 -2.32
N ALA A 401 16.12 7.47 -3.51
CA ALA A 401 17.54 7.18 -3.76
C ALA A 401 18.42 8.42 -3.49
N VAL A 402 18.03 9.59 -4.02
CA VAL A 402 18.75 10.85 -3.78
C VAL A 402 18.72 11.23 -2.30
N ARG A 403 17.61 11.04 -1.59
CA ARG A 403 17.53 11.28 -0.13
C ARG A 403 18.60 10.48 0.64
N ASP A 404 18.82 9.23 0.26
CA ASP A 404 19.70 8.33 1.02
C ASP A 404 21.18 8.57 0.74
N LEU A 405 21.53 9.10 -0.44
CA LEU A 405 22.91 9.28 -0.89
C LEU A 405 23.40 10.73 -0.84
N ALA A 406 22.51 11.72 -1.02
CA ALA A 406 22.92 13.09 -1.24
C ALA A 406 23.35 13.83 0.03
N PRO A 407 24.10 14.96 -0.11
CA PRO A 407 24.39 15.89 0.98
C PRO A 407 23.11 16.42 1.66
N SER A 408 23.25 16.94 2.89
CA SER A 408 22.11 17.22 3.78
C SER A 408 21.02 18.11 3.19
N ASP A 409 21.36 19.12 2.40
CA ASP A 409 20.37 20.04 1.81
C ASP A 409 19.53 19.38 0.72
N THR A 410 20.17 18.65 -0.20
CA THR A 410 19.49 17.92 -1.27
C THR A 410 18.69 16.76 -0.68
N ALA A 411 19.26 16.04 0.28
CA ALA A 411 18.59 14.96 0.98
C ALA A 411 17.31 15.43 1.69
N GLU A 412 17.36 16.61 2.34
CA GLU A 412 16.21 17.18 3.02
C GLU A 412 15.06 17.54 2.05
N ARG A 413 15.38 18.13 0.90
CA ARG A 413 14.38 18.44 -0.14
C ARG A 413 13.75 17.17 -0.71
N CYS A 414 14.54 16.13 -0.93
CA CYS A 414 14.06 14.85 -1.42
C CYS A 414 13.24 14.09 -0.37
N ALA A 415 13.58 14.19 0.93
CA ALA A 415 12.75 13.68 2.01
C ALA A 415 11.37 14.34 2.01
N ALA A 416 11.31 15.68 1.88
CA ALA A 416 10.06 16.41 1.74
C ALA A 416 9.26 15.95 0.51
N ARG A 417 9.93 15.77 -0.64
CA ARG A 417 9.28 15.26 -1.87
C ARG A 417 8.67 13.88 -1.66
N CYS A 418 9.41 12.93 -1.08
CA CYS A 418 8.88 11.60 -0.78
C CYS A 418 7.65 11.67 0.13
N ALA A 419 7.68 12.52 1.16
CA ALA A 419 6.55 12.73 2.06
C ALA A 419 5.32 13.27 1.32
N VAL A 420 5.48 14.29 0.46
CA VAL A 420 4.38 14.84 -0.34
C VAL A 420 3.80 13.79 -1.30
N LEU A 421 4.64 13.00 -1.95
CA LEU A 421 4.18 11.94 -2.85
C LEU A 421 3.41 10.86 -2.09
N ALA A 422 3.93 10.38 -0.95
CA ALA A 422 3.27 9.38 -0.13
C ALA A 422 1.94 9.89 0.47
N LEU A 423 1.84 11.17 0.83
CA LEU A 423 0.59 11.79 1.29
C LEU A 423 -0.47 11.94 0.19
N ARG A 424 -0.08 11.85 -1.08
CA ARG A 424 -1.01 11.91 -2.23
C ARG A 424 -1.37 10.53 -2.75
N ASP A 425 -0.41 9.61 -2.70
CA ASP A 425 -0.57 8.21 -3.06
C ASP A 425 -0.16 7.33 -1.87
N HIS A 426 -1.18 6.90 -1.14
CA HIS A 426 -1.02 6.10 0.07
C HIS A 426 -0.58 4.65 -0.19
N THR A 427 -0.43 4.24 -1.45
CA THR A 427 0.12 2.92 -1.82
C THR A 427 1.66 2.90 -1.78
N LEU A 428 2.29 4.08 -1.81
CA LEU A 428 3.73 4.22 -1.73
C LEU A 428 4.25 3.86 -0.33
N PRO A 429 5.48 3.35 -0.20
CA PRO A 429 6.08 3.06 1.09
C PRO A 429 6.15 4.31 1.99
N PRO A 430 5.97 4.17 3.32
CA PRO A 430 6.11 5.30 4.23
C PRO A 430 7.56 5.81 4.19
N PRO A 431 7.79 7.09 3.85
CA PRO A 431 9.13 7.61 3.72
C PRO A 431 9.72 7.92 5.11
N ARG A 432 11.06 7.98 5.16
CA ARG A 432 11.76 8.43 6.37
C ARG A 432 11.44 9.89 6.67
N PRO A 433 11.40 10.29 7.96
CA PRO A 433 11.12 11.67 8.34
C PRO A 433 12.20 12.62 7.87
N ALA A 434 11.78 13.84 7.52
CA ALA A 434 12.68 14.95 7.24
C ALA A 434 13.45 15.34 8.51
N ARG A 435 14.74 15.70 8.37
CA ARG A 435 15.63 15.94 9.52
C ARG A 435 15.32 17.28 10.20
N ARG A 436 14.93 18.31 9.43
CA ARG A 436 14.67 19.65 9.96
C ARG A 436 13.22 19.78 10.41
N GLN A 437 13.02 20.48 11.53
CA GLN A 437 11.68 20.76 12.05
C GLN A 437 10.86 21.63 11.08
N GLU A 438 11.48 22.65 10.47
CA GLU A 438 10.82 23.54 9.51
C GLU A 438 10.23 22.79 8.31
N THR A 439 10.94 21.79 7.80
CA THR A 439 10.46 20.93 6.72
C THR A 439 9.25 20.11 7.16
N ARG A 440 9.32 19.54 8.37
CA ARG A 440 8.20 18.78 8.96
C ARG A 440 6.97 19.66 9.17
N ASP A 441 7.15 20.88 9.66
CA ASP A 441 6.06 21.84 9.85
C ASP A 441 5.42 22.25 8.52
N ALA A 442 6.22 22.43 7.46
CA ALA A 442 5.72 22.71 6.13
C ALA A 442 4.89 21.56 5.53
N LEU A 443 5.21 20.31 5.88
CA LEU A 443 4.43 19.12 5.48
C LEU A 443 3.06 19.06 6.17
N GLY A 444 2.84 19.76 7.29
CA GLY A 444 1.56 19.80 7.99
C GLY A 444 0.38 20.23 7.10
N ARG A 445 0.61 21.17 6.17
CA ARG A 445 -0.42 21.60 5.20
C ARG A 445 -0.78 20.50 4.19
N GLU A 446 0.20 19.74 3.73
CA GLU A 446 -0.06 18.62 2.81
C GLU A 446 -0.74 17.47 3.56
N ALA A 447 -0.36 17.21 4.81
CA ALA A 447 -1.03 16.24 5.67
C ALA A 447 -2.50 16.61 5.89
N ALA A 448 -2.80 17.87 6.25
CA ALA A 448 -4.18 18.33 6.42
C ALA A 448 -5.01 18.18 5.12
N ARG A 449 -4.43 18.48 3.95
CA ARG A 449 -5.08 18.26 2.65
C ARG A 449 -5.34 16.77 2.38
N ALA A 450 -4.38 15.90 2.66
CA ALA A 450 -4.53 14.45 2.48
C ALA A 450 -5.64 13.88 3.38
N LEU A 451 -5.70 14.32 4.65
CA LEU A 451 -6.75 13.93 5.59
C LEU A 451 -8.13 14.41 5.12
N ALA A 452 -8.23 15.64 4.63
CA ALA A 452 -9.49 16.20 4.13
C ALA A 452 -9.94 15.56 2.80
N ALA A 453 -9.01 15.06 1.99
CA ALA A 453 -9.29 14.41 0.71
C ALA A 453 -9.59 12.89 0.83
N ALA A 454 -9.41 12.30 2.02
CA ALA A 454 -9.66 10.89 2.24
C ALA A 454 -11.12 10.52 1.92
N ARG A 455 -11.32 9.47 1.12
CA ARG A 455 -12.64 9.04 0.63
C ARG A 455 -13.32 8.02 1.53
N ASP A 456 -12.54 7.34 2.36
CA ASP A 456 -12.98 6.38 3.36
C ASP A 456 -12.04 6.35 4.58
N LEU A 457 -12.47 5.65 5.63
CA LEU A 457 -11.70 5.51 6.87
C LEU A 457 -10.36 4.78 6.67
N ASP A 458 -10.20 3.97 5.62
CA ASP A 458 -8.96 3.24 5.35
C ASP A 458 -7.89 4.17 4.76
N GLU A 459 -8.28 5.03 3.82
CA GLU A 459 -7.45 6.14 3.31
C GLU A 459 -7.08 7.14 4.41
N LEU A 460 -8.04 7.49 5.29
CA LEU A 460 -7.77 8.38 6.42
C LEU A 460 -6.68 7.82 7.35
N GLY A 461 -6.77 6.51 7.66
CA GLY A 461 -5.78 5.83 8.49
C GLY A 461 -4.39 5.80 7.87
N ARG A 462 -4.30 5.54 6.55
CA ARG A 462 -3.02 5.60 5.84
C ARG A 462 -2.43 7.02 5.80
N ALA A 463 -3.24 8.03 5.49
CA ALA A 463 -2.81 9.43 5.49
C ALA A 463 -2.27 9.86 6.85
N ALA A 464 -2.99 9.53 7.94
CA ALA A 464 -2.56 9.83 9.31
C ALA A 464 -1.27 9.07 9.69
N GLY A 465 -1.15 7.80 9.29
CA GLY A 465 0.05 6.99 9.51
C GLY A 465 1.27 7.55 8.79
N ILE A 466 1.11 7.96 7.52
CA ILE A 466 2.19 8.59 6.74
C ILE A 466 2.58 9.94 7.35
N ALA A 467 1.61 10.78 7.70
CA ALA A 467 1.86 12.08 8.33
C ALA A 467 2.67 11.92 9.64
N HIS A 468 2.30 10.95 10.47
CA HIS A 468 3.03 10.62 11.69
C HIS A 468 4.44 10.09 11.41
N ALA A 469 4.59 9.16 10.45
CA ALA A 469 5.88 8.58 10.09
C ALA A 469 6.88 9.63 9.57
N VAL A 470 6.41 10.64 8.84
CA VAL A 470 7.25 11.74 8.36
C VAL A 470 7.42 12.87 9.37
N GLY A 471 6.76 12.77 10.53
CA GLY A 471 6.77 13.76 11.59
C GLY A 471 6.04 15.06 11.24
N ALA A 472 5.14 15.05 10.26
CA ALA A 472 4.30 16.20 9.92
C ALA A 472 3.29 16.47 11.05
N PRO A 473 3.10 17.72 11.49
CA PRO A 473 2.13 18.03 12.52
C PRO A 473 0.71 17.80 11.98
N VAL A 474 -0.06 16.98 12.71
CA VAL A 474 -1.47 16.70 12.43
C VAL A 474 -2.32 17.37 13.51
N ALA A 475 -3.17 18.31 13.12
CA ALA A 475 -4.12 18.91 14.06
C ALA A 475 -5.23 17.92 14.41
N ALA A 476 -5.46 17.70 15.71
CA ALA A 476 -6.54 16.83 16.19
C ALA A 476 -7.92 17.23 15.63
N ALA A 477 -8.15 18.54 15.42
CA ALA A 477 -9.39 19.05 14.84
C ALA A 477 -9.61 18.60 13.39
N ASP A 478 -8.56 18.62 12.55
CA ASP A 478 -8.65 18.21 11.15
C ASP A 478 -8.94 16.72 11.03
N LEU A 479 -8.21 15.90 11.79
CA LEU A 479 -8.40 14.45 11.84
C LEU A 479 -9.79 14.08 12.38
N GLY A 480 -10.22 14.73 13.47
CA GLY A 480 -11.56 14.52 14.05
C GLY A 480 -12.68 14.94 13.09
N SER A 481 -12.52 16.04 12.37
CA SER A 481 -13.50 16.50 11.36
C SER A 481 -13.61 15.53 10.18
N ALA A 482 -12.47 15.03 9.67
CA ALA A 482 -12.46 14.03 8.61
C ALA A 482 -13.12 12.71 9.06
N ALA A 483 -12.77 12.22 10.26
CA ALA A 483 -13.39 11.03 10.85
C ALA A 483 -14.91 11.21 11.03
N ARG A 484 -15.36 12.37 11.53
CA ARG A 484 -16.79 12.69 11.68
C ARG A 484 -17.54 12.58 10.36
N SER A 485 -17.04 13.21 9.29
CA SER A 485 -17.70 13.19 7.98
C SER A 485 -17.77 11.78 7.41
N LEU A 486 -16.67 11.04 7.43
CA LEU A 486 -16.59 9.69 6.86
C LEU A 486 -17.47 8.69 7.63
N VAL A 487 -17.51 8.79 8.96
CA VAL A 487 -18.38 7.95 9.81
C VAL A 487 -19.85 8.29 9.61
N ARG A 488 -20.21 9.58 9.55
CA ARG A 488 -21.59 10.02 9.26
C ARG A 488 -22.10 9.43 7.94
N ASP A 489 -21.25 9.46 6.92
CA ASP A 489 -21.58 8.99 5.57
C ASP A 489 -21.41 7.46 5.41
N GLY A 490 -20.93 6.77 6.44
CA GLY A 490 -20.80 5.32 6.49
C GLY A 490 -19.68 4.74 5.60
N ARG A 491 -18.57 5.46 5.43
CA ARG A 491 -17.49 5.13 4.49
C ARG A 491 -16.34 4.35 5.14
N GLY A 492 -16.41 3.03 5.15
CA GLY A 492 -15.33 2.15 5.64
C GLY A 492 -15.64 1.54 7.02
N ASP A 493 -14.60 1.11 7.74
CA ASP A 493 -14.71 0.46 9.06
C ASP A 493 -13.83 1.17 10.10
N LEU A 494 -14.45 1.53 11.23
CA LEU A 494 -13.80 2.23 12.34
C LEU A 494 -12.83 1.34 13.13
N GLY A 495 -13.08 0.03 13.21
CA GLY A 495 -12.22 -0.90 13.95
C GLY A 495 -10.78 -0.94 13.40
N PRO A 496 -10.59 -1.33 12.12
CA PRO A 496 -9.28 -1.34 11.46
C PRO A 496 -8.61 0.03 11.41
N LEU A 497 -9.38 1.13 11.28
CA LEU A 497 -8.83 2.49 11.36
C LEU A 497 -8.13 2.72 12.71
N LEU A 498 -8.79 2.39 13.82
CA LEU A 498 -8.24 2.61 15.16
C LEU A 498 -6.99 1.76 15.46
N GLU A 499 -6.82 0.63 14.77
CA GLU A 499 -5.61 -0.18 14.86
C GLU A 499 -4.44 0.44 14.10
N ARG A 500 -4.70 1.05 12.95
CA ARG A 500 -3.68 1.69 12.09
C ARG A 500 -3.26 3.07 12.56
N VAL A 501 -4.17 3.84 13.16
CA VAL A 501 -3.88 5.21 13.60
C VAL A 501 -2.92 5.20 14.81
N PRO A 502 -1.88 6.05 14.80
CA PRO A 502 -0.99 6.27 15.94
C PRO A 502 -1.74 6.53 17.25
N VAL A 503 -1.23 6.00 18.36
CA VAL A 503 -1.93 6.00 19.66
C VAL A 503 -2.32 7.40 20.11
N ASP A 504 -1.44 8.37 19.91
CA ASP A 504 -1.60 9.79 20.23
C ASP A 504 -2.72 10.47 19.43
N LEU A 505 -3.08 9.94 18.26
CA LEU A 505 -4.11 10.49 17.38
C LEU A 505 -5.47 9.79 17.52
N ARG A 506 -5.55 8.66 18.23
CA ARG A 506 -6.79 7.85 18.36
C ARG A 506 -7.92 8.61 19.04
N GLU A 507 -7.60 9.45 20.03
CA GLU A 507 -8.60 10.26 20.74
C GLU A 507 -9.33 11.22 19.81
N ALA A 508 -8.60 11.86 18.89
CA ALA A 508 -9.19 12.76 17.90
C ALA A 508 -10.14 12.01 16.94
N VAL A 509 -9.73 10.82 16.48
CA VAL A 509 -10.56 9.96 15.63
C VAL A 509 -11.82 9.50 16.37
N LEU A 510 -11.69 9.07 17.63
CA LEU A 510 -12.81 8.59 18.44
C LEU A 510 -13.81 9.70 18.73
N ALA A 511 -13.34 10.90 19.11
CA ALA A 511 -14.21 12.05 19.32
C ALA A 511 -14.98 12.41 18.03
N GLY A 512 -14.27 12.49 16.90
CA GLY A 512 -14.88 12.72 15.59
C GLY A 512 -15.90 11.64 15.21
N ALA A 513 -15.55 10.37 15.40
CA ALA A 513 -16.41 9.23 15.09
C ALA A 513 -17.68 9.20 15.95
N VAL A 514 -17.61 9.56 17.24
CA VAL A 514 -18.79 9.65 18.12
C VAL A 514 -19.77 10.70 17.61
N HIS A 515 -19.28 11.89 17.22
CA HIS A 515 -20.12 12.92 16.60
C HIS A 515 -20.68 12.45 15.24
N GLY A 516 -19.86 11.80 14.41
CA GLY A 516 -20.29 11.31 13.10
C GLY A 516 -21.37 10.24 13.22
N MET A 517 -21.21 9.30 14.16
CA MET A 517 -22.23 8.31 14.48
C MET A 517 -23.50 8.97 14.98
N GLU A 518 -23.40 10.02 15.81
CA GLU A 518 -24.56 10.75 16.32
C GLU A 518 -25.44 11.30 15.19
N GLU A 519 -24.80 11.89 14.18
CA GLU A 519 -25.42 12.48 12.99
C GLU A 519 -25.86 11.44 11.94
N ALA A 520 -25.36 10.21 12.03
CA ALA A 520 -25.62 9.17 11.04
C ALA A 520 -27.03 8.57 11.16
N THR A 521 -27.48 7.89 10.10
CA THR A 521 -28.67 7.04 10.18
C THR A 521 -28.46 5.87 11.14
N ALA A 522 -29.54 5.30 11.68
CA ALA A 522 -29.47 4.14 12.59
C ALA A 522 -28.70 2.94 11.99
N GLY A 523 -28.88 2.67 10.70
CA GLY A 523 -28.17 1.59 10.01
C GLY A 523 -26.65 1.81 9.90
N VAL A 524 -26.22 3.03 9.59
CA VAL A 524 -24.78 3.37 9.55
C VAL A 524 -24.16 3.26 10.94
N ARG A 525 -24.81 3.86 11.94
CA ARG A 525 -24.38 3.80 13.35
C ARG A 525 -24.22 2.37 13.85
N HIS A 526 -25.19 1.50 13.55
CA HIS A 526 -25.12 0.10 13.93
C HIS A 526 -23.93 -0.63 13.30
N ARG A 527 -23.62 -0.37 12.02
CA ARG A 527 -22.43 -0.94 11.36
C ARG A 527 -21.12 -0.45 11.94
N MET A 528 -21.04 0.82 12.35
CA MET A 528 -19.82 1.43 12.91
C MET A 528 -19.54 0.99 14.35
N LEU A 529 -20.58 0.63 15.11
CA LEU A 529 -20.50 0.16 16.49
C LEU A 529 -20.26 -1.36 16.55
N SER A 530 -19.06 -1.78 16.15
CA SER A 530 -18.60 -3.14 16.42
C SER A 530 -18.34 -3.36 17.92
N ASP A 531 -18.26 -4.62 18.35
CA ASP A 531 -17.98 -4.97 19.74
C ASP A 531 -16.64 -4.39 20.25
N ALA A 532 -15.63 -4.33 19.38
CA ALA A 532 -14.34 -3.73 19.69
C ALA A 532 -14.45 -2.20 19.88
N VAL A 533 -15.26 -1.53 19.06
CA VAL A 533 -15.52 -0.09 19.17
C VAL A 533 -16.31 0.20 20.45
N CYS A 534 -17.38 -0.54 20.73
CA CYS A 534 -18.18 -0.37 21.96
C CYS A 534 -17.34 -0.52 23.23
N ALA A 535 -16.42 -1.51 23.27
CA ALA A 535 -15.52 -1.68 24.40
C ALA A 535 -14.59 -0.47 24.61
N ARG A 536 -14.14 0.19 23.53
CA ARG A 536 -13.34 1.42 23.62
C ARG A 536 -14.16 2.64 24.04
N LEU A 537 -15.48 2.61 23.88
CA LEU A 537 -16.38 3.69 24.28
C LEU A 537 -16.98 3.51 25.69
N GLU A 538 -16.77 2.34 26.32
CA GLU A 538 -17.39 1.97 27.61
C GLU A 538 -17.20 3.02 28.72
N SER A 539 -15.99 3.58 28.84
CA SER A 539 -15.64 4.53 29.90
C SER A 539 -15.79 6.00 29.51
N ARG A 540 -16.36 6.29 28.32
CA ARG A 540 -16.45 7.66 27.81
C ARG A 540 -17.78 8.33 28.18
N ASP A 541 -17.72 9.65 28.33
CA ASP A 541 -18.92 10.47 28.42
C ASP A 541 -19.54 10.62 27.02
N LEU A 542 -20.71 10.02 26.84
CA LEU A 542 -21.49 10.03 25.59
C LEU A 542 -22.75 10.89 25.70
N SER A 543 -22.84 11.77 26.71
CA SER A 543 -23.98 12.69 26.91
C SER A 543 -24.26 13.60 25.71
N HIS A 544 -23.22 14.00 24.98
CA HIS A 544 -23.31 14.80 23.76
C HIS A 544 -23.69 13.98 22.51
N ALA A 545 -23.75 12.66 22.61
CA ALA A 545 -24.09 11.73 21.54
C ALA A 545 -25.06 10.64 22.02
N PRO A 546 -26.28 11.02 22.44
CA PRO A 546 -27.19 10.15 23.19
C PRO A 546 -27.68 8.92 22.40
N ARG A 547 -27.88 9.04 21.08
CA ARG A 547 -28.29 7.89 20.25
C ARG A 547 -27.14 6.89 20.10
N THR A 548 -25.91 7.39 19.95
CA THR A 548 -24.70 6.55 19.94
C THR A 548 -24.46 5.90 21.30
N GLY A 549 -24.57 6.67 22.39
CA GLY A 549 -24.45 6.16 23.76
C GLY A 549 -25.46 5.07 24.07
N THR A 550 -26.71 5.24 23.63
CA THR A 550 -27.78 4.23 23.81
C THR A 550 -27.40 2.91 23.13
N ALA A 551 -26.91 2.96 21.90
CA ALA A 551 -26.47 1.77 21.18
C ALA A 551 -25.25 1.08 21.84
N VAL A 552 -24.31 1.85 22.39
CA VAL A 552 -23.18 1.32 23.17
C VAL A 552 -23.66 0.60 24.43
N VAL A 553 -24.56 1.22 25.20
CA VAL A 553 -25.15 0.60 26.41
C VAL A 553 -25.84 -0.71 26.09
N LEU A 554 -26.64 -0.78 25.03
CA LEU A 554 -27.29 -2.02 24.60
C LEU A 554 -26.27 -3.11 24.18
N SER A 555 -25.17 -2.74 23.53
CA SER A 555 -24.07 -3.68 23.25
C SER A 555 -23.43 -4.22 24.53
N LEU A 556 -23.18 -3.36 25.52
CA LEU A 556 -22.58 -3.76 26.80
C LEU A 556 -23.49 -4.70 27.60
N VAL A 557 -24.81 -4.46 27.62
CA VAL A 557 -25.78 -5.36 28.27
C VAL A 557 -25.82 -6.72 27.59
N ARG A 558 -25.94 -6.77 26.25
CA ARG A 558 -25.96 -8.04 25.51
C ARG A 558 -24.71 -8.89 25.70
N ARG A 559 -23.59 -8.25 26.05
CA ARG A 559 -22.29 -8.89 26.30
C ARG A 559 -22.02 -9.11 27.79
N GLU A 560 -23.02 -8.87 28.64
CA GLU A 560 -22.93 -9.04 30.10
C GLU A 560 -21.78 -8.23 30.75
N ARG A 561 -21.40 -7.12 30.12
CA ARG A 561 -20.33 -6.21 30.61
C ARG A 561 -20.83 -5.31 31.74
N ILE A 562 -22.12 -4.97 31.70
CA ILE A 562 -22.80 -4.14 32.70
C ILE A 562 -24.14 -4.79 33.07
N SER A 563 -24.62 -4.53 34.28
CA SER A 563 -25.92 -5.01 34.73
C SER A 563 -27.08 -4.27 34.03
N ARG A 564 -28.27 -4.89 33.97
CA ARG A 564 -29.49 -4.23 33.48
C ARG A 564 -29.82 -2.96 34.25
N ILE A 565 -29.52 -2.94 35.55
CA ILE A 565 -29.71 -1.78 36.43
C ILE A 565 -28.78 -0.64 36.02
N ASP A 566 -27.46 -0.91 35.88
CA ASP A 566 -26.49 0.12 35.48
C ASP A 566 -26.80 0.67 34.08
N ALA A 567 -27.17 -0.21 33.15
CA ALA A 567 -27.60 0.19 31.82
C ALA A 567 -28.81 1.12 31.88
N THR A 568 -29.81 0.81 32.71
CA THR A 568 -31.00 1.65 32.88
C THR A 568 -30.63 3.05 33.39
N VAL A 569 -29.75 3.13 34.40
CA VAL A 569 -29.25 4.41 34.94
C VAL A 569 -28.52 5.21 33.86
N MET A 570 -27.70 4.55 33.03
CA MET A 570 -27.00 5.20 31.92
C MET A 570 -27.98 5.71 30.84
N LEU A 571 -28.99 4.91 30.46
CA LEU A 571 -29.99 5.29 29.46
C LEU A 571 -30.81 6.51 29.91
N ILE A 572 -31.16 6.61 31.20
CA ILE A 572 -31.87 7.77 31.74
C ILE A 572 -31.01 9.04 31.64
N ARG A 573 -29.72 8.94 31.94
CA ARG A 573 -28.78 10.08 31.82
C ARG A 573 -28.57 10.52 30.38
N LEU A 574 -28.61 9.61 29.42
CA LEU A 574 -28.49 9.93 28.00
C LEU A 574 -29.79 10.54 27.43
N GLY A 575 -30.94 10.12 27.96
CA GLY A 575 -32.27 10.53 27.48
C GLY A 575 -32.90 11.72 28.21
N SER A 576 -32.18 12.46 29.05
CA SER A 576 -32.71 13.58 29.84
C SER A 576 -32.90 14.90 29.06
N GLY A 577 -32.94 14.85 27.71
CA GLY A 577 -33.17 16.01 26.85
C GLY A 577 -34.65 16.22 26.50
N VAL A 578 -35.05 17.46 26.17
CA VAL A 578 -36.44 17.88 25.89
C VAL A 578 -36.95 17.45 24.49
N HIS A 579 -36.26 16.54 23.81
CA HIS A 579 -36.57 16.16 22.43
C HIS A 579 -37.28 14.80 22.36
N ASP A 580 -38.49 14.77 21.78
CA ASP A 580 -39.33 13.57 21.66
C ASP A 580 -38.62 12.37 21.01
N ASP A 581 -37.74 12.62 20.03
CA ASP A 581 -36.96 11.57 19.35
C ASP A 581 -36.00 10.83 20.29
N LEU A 582 -35.40 11.53 21.27
CA LEU A 582 -34.51 10.90 22.25
C LEU A 582 -35.27 10.06 23.27
N SER A 583 -36.48 10.50 23.65
CA SER A 583 -37.37 9.71 24.50
C SER A 583 -37.75 8.40 23.83
N ALA A 584 -38.13 8.43 22.55
CA ALA A 584 -38.46 7.21 21.79
C ALA A 584 -37.28 6.23 21.69
N VAL A 585 -36.07 6.73 21.42
CA VAL A 585 -34.84 5.90 21.36
C VAL A 585 -34.53 5.27 22.72
N ARG A 586 -34.63 6.05 23.80
CA ARG A 586 -34.45 5.55 25.17
C ARG A 586 -35.48 4.48 25.51
N ASP A 587 -36.75 4.74 25.24
CA ASP A 587 -37.85 3.83 25.61
C ASP A 587 -37.76 2.51 24.84
N ALA A 588 -37.39 2.53 23.56
CA ALA A 588 -37.08 1.32 22.79
C ALA A 588 -35.89 0.54 23.37
N ALA A 589 -34.86 1.23 23.85
CA ALA A 589 -33.72 0.58 24.51
C ALA A 589 -34.11 -0.04 25.86
N LEU A 590 -34.94 0.64 26.66
CA LEU A 590 -35.45 0.13 27.94
C LEU A 590 -36.29 -1.13 27.75
N LEU A 591 -37.15 -1.16 26.72
CA LEU A 591 -37.88 -2.37 26.33
C LEU A 591 -36.94 -3.54 26.03
N SER A 592 -35.85 -3.29 25.30
CA SER A 592 -34.87 -4.34 24.99
C SER A 592 -34.10 -4.81 26.22
N VAL A 593 -33.74 -3.93 27.16
CA VAL A 593 -33.05 -4.32 28.41
C VAL A 593 -33.96 -5.15 29.31
N TRP A 594 -35.25 -4.81 29.36
CA TRP A 594 -36.24 -5.42 30.24
C TRP A 594 -37.25 -6.31 29.49
N GLU A 595 -36.81 -6.98 28.43
CA GLU A 595 -37.64 -7.95 27.71
C GLU A 595 -38.14 -9.05 28.67
N ALA A 596 -37.23 -9.62 29.46
CA ALA A 596 -37.57 -10.48 30.59
C ALA A 596 -37.95 -9.66 31.84
N PRO A 597 -39.01 -10.03 32.58
CA PRO A 597 -39.41 -9.32 33.79
C PRO A 597 -38.28 -9.29 34.83
N PRO A 598 -38.17 -8.22 35.64
CA PRO A 598 -37.19 -8.14 36.71
C PRO A 598 -37.54 -9.09 37.86
N GLY A 599 -36.52 -9.59 38.56
CA GLY A 599 -36.73 -10.22 39.87
C GLY A 599 -37.07 -9.18 40.95
N THR A 600 -37.60 -9.63 42.10
CA THR A 600 -37.97 -8.75 43.23
C THR A 600 -36.79 -7.95 43.78
N ALA A 601 -35.64 -8.61 43.98
CA ALA A 601 -34.41 -7.97 44.44
C ALA A 601 -33.85 -6.97 43.42
N GLU A 602 -33.92 -7.30 42.13
CA GLU A 602 -33.43 -6.45 41.04
C GLU A 602 -34.30 -5.20 40.88
N CYS A 603 -35.63 -5.36 40.94
CA CYS A 603 -36.58 -4.25 40.93
C CYS A 603 -36.40 -3.36 42.16
N SER A 604 -36.18 -3.94 43.35
CA SER A 604 -35.93 -3.18 44.58
C SER A 604 -34.67 -2.32 44.46
N ALA A 605 -33.58 -2.88 43.93
CA ALA A 605 -32.35 -2.15 43.70
C ALA A 605 -32.52 -1.04 42.64
N LEU A 606 -33.33 -1.29 41.60
CA LEU A 606 -33.65 -0.30 40.58
C LEU A 606 -34.45 0.88 41.16
N VAL A 607 -35.52 0.61 41.91
CA VAL A 607 -36.33 1.62 42.61
C VAL A 607 -35.47 2.43 43.58
N GLY A 608 -34.61 1.77 44.35
CA GLY A 608 -33.70 2.45 45.28
C GLY A 608 -32.71 3.40 44.60
N ARG A 609 -32.32 3.14 43.33
CA ARG A 609 -31.40 4.01 42.57
C ARG A 609 -32.09 5.12 41.80
N LEU A 610 -33.30 4.87 41.29
CA LEU A 610 -33.99 5.80 40.40
C LEU A 610 -35.09 6.60 41.10
N GLY A 611 -35.81 6.00 42.05
CA GLY A 611 -36.96 6.59 42.72
C GLY A 611 -37.94 7.24 41.73
N ASN A 612 -38.19 8.54 41.90
CA ASN A 612 -39.06 9.33 41.03
C ASN A 612 -38.63 9.33 39.55
N ALA A 613 -37.36 9.07 39.22
CA ALA A 613 -36.90 9.00 37.83
C ALA A 613 -37.49 7.80 37.07
N MET A 614 -38.11 6.83 37.76
CA MET A 614 -38.90 5.75 37.15
C MET A 614 -40.05 6.29 36.28
N SER A 615 -40.63 7.43 36.65
CA SER A 615 -41.76 8.04 35.93
C SER A 615 -41.37 8.70 34.60
N VAL A 616 -40.07 8.75 34.27
CA VAL A 616 -39.56 9.31 33.01
C VAL A 616 -39.93 8.44 31.80
N SER A 617 -40.22 7.15 32.02
CA SER A 617 -40.61 6.19 30.99
C SER A 617 -41.78 5.32 31.48
N PRO A 618 -42.85 5.15 30.69
CA PRO A 618 -43.92 4.21 31.01
C PRO A 618 -43.39 2.78 31.23
N HIS A 619 -42.43 2.35 30.41
CA HIS A 619 -41.84 1.01 30.51
C HIS A 619 -41.10 0.76 31.82
N LEU A 620 -40.53 1.81 32.44
CA LEU A 620 -39.93 1.70 33.77
C LEU A 620 -40.99 1.65 34.86
N SER A 621 -42.01 2.49 34.72
CA SER A 621 -43.16 2.53 35.63
C SER A 621 -43.92 1.19 35.66
N ASP A 622 -43.88 0.40 34.58
CA ASP A 622 -44.48 -0.94 34.49
C ASP A 622 -43.59 -2.07 35.08
N LEU A 623 -42.33 -1.81 35.42
CA LEU A 623 -41.45 -2.86 35.94
C LEU A 623 -41.90 -3.43 37.30
N PRO A 624 -42.36 -2.62 38.27
CA PRO A 624 -42.90 -3.13 39.54
C PRO A 624 -44.06 -4.11 39.37
N ILE A 625 -45.08 -3.78 38.57
CA ILE A 625 -46.23 -4.66 38.35
C ILE A 625 -45.81 -5.99 37.71
N ARG A 626 -44.89 -5.95 36.74
CA ARG A 626 -44.31 -7.17 36.14
C ARG A 626 -43.55 -8.01 37.17
N ALA A 627 -42.83 -7.37 38.11
CA ALA A 627 -42.14 -8.07 39.20
C ALA A 627 -43.13 -8.74 40.17
N PHE A 628 -44.22 -8.04 40.52
CA PHE A 628 -45.27 -8.57 41.40
C PHE A 628 -45.94 -9.81 40.81
N LEU A 629 -46.36 -9.73 39.55
CA LEU A 629 -47.01 -10.84 38.85
C LEU A 629 -46.07 -12.03 38.64
N ALA A 630 -44.78 -11.79 38.35
CA ALA A 630 -43.81 -12.85 38.13
C ALA A 630 -43.44 -13.62 39.41
N ALA A 631 -43.30 -12.93 40.54
CA ALA A 631 -42.92 -13.54 41.81
C ALA A 631 -44.10 -14.11 42.60
N GLY A 632 -45.29 -13.53 42.43
CA GLY A 632 -46.50 -13.93 43.15
C GLY A 632 -46.58 -13.37 44.57
N PHE A 633 -47.80 -13.25 45.08
CA PHE A 633 -48.10 -12.48 46.30
C PHE A 633 -47.76 -13.21 47.60
N GLU A 634 -47.31 -14.47 47.52
CA GLU A 634 -46.93 -15.27 48.70
C GLU A 634 -45.46 -15.08 49.09
N ASP A 635 -44.65 -14.46 48.22
CA ASP A 635 -43.24 -14.16 48.49
C ASP A 635 -43.11 -12.92 49.40
N PRO A 636 -42.48 -13.03 50.60
CA PRO A 636 -42.23 -11.89 51.47
C PRO A 636 -41.40 -10.76 50.83
N GLU A 637 -40.56 -11.07 49.83
CA GLU A 637 -39.82 -10.04 49.07
C GLU A 637 -40.75 -9.17 48.22
N VAL A 638 -41.87 -9.70 47.72
CA VAL A 638 -42.87 -8.93 46.96
C VAL A 638 -43.53 -7.88 47.83
N VAL A 639 -43.86 -8.21 49.08
CA VAL A 639 -44.43 -7.26 50.06
C VAL A 639 -43.44 -6.14 50.38
N ARG A 640 -42.15 -6.48 50.57
CA ARG A 640 -41.09 -5.47 50.77
C ARG A 640 -40.95 -4.55 49.57
N LEU A 641 -40.90 -5.11 48.36
CA LEU A 641 -40.83 -4.33 47.13
C LEU A 641 -42.05 -3.41 46.97
N ALA A 642 -43.26 -3.91 47.23
CA ALA A 642 -44.48 -3.11 47.15
C ALA A 642 -44.44 -1.93 48.14
N GLY A 643 -44.02 -2.15 49.38
CA GLY A 643 -43.79 -1.06 50.34
C GLY A 643 -42.83 0.00 49.81
N LEU A 644 -41.68 -0.45 49.27
CA LEU A 644 -40.69 0.45 48.68
C LEU A 644 -41.23 1.24 47.48
N VAL A 645 -41.95 0.58 46.57
CA VAL A 645 -42.52 1.22 45.37
C VAL A 645 -43.57 2.26 45.75
N ARG A 646 -44.50 1.94 46.65
CA ARG A 646 -45.52 2.87 47.13
C ARG A 646 -44.89 4.14 47.73
N ASP A 647 -43.80 3.96 48.48
CA ASP A 647 -43.17 5.07 49.20
C ASP A 647 -42.22 5.90 48.32
N THR A 648 -41.78 5.37 47.16
CA THR A 648 -40.68 5.97 46.37
C THR A 648 -41.06 6.32 44.92
N VAL A 649 -42.05 5.65 44.32
CA VAL A 649 -42.41 5.83 42.90
C VAL A 649 -43.81 6.43 42.79
N PRO A 650 -43.99 7.62 42.20
CA PRO A 650 -45.29 8.25 42.12
C PRO A 650 -46.15 7.69 40.99
N GLY A 651 -47.46 7.97 41.04
CA GLY A 651 -48.43 7.60 40.00
C GLY A 651 -49.01 6.21 40.18
N TYR A 652 -49.44 5.59 39.07
CA TYR A 652 -50.06 4.26 39.09
C TYR A 652 -49.19 3.14 39.70
N PRO A 653 -47.83 3.16 39.65
CA PRO A 653 -47.04 2.11 40.31
C PRO A 653 -47.22 2.09 41.83
N ALA A 654 -47.48 3.23 42.48
CA ALA A 654 -47.81 3.28 43.90
C ALA A 654 -49.20 2.68 44.18
N THR A 655 -50.16 2.92 43.29
CA THR A 655 -51.50 2.31 43.35
C THR A 655 -51.40 0.79 43.22
N ASP A 656 -50.65 0.30 42.24
CA ASP A 656 -50.40 -1.13 42.02
C ASP A 656 -49.70 -1.78 43.23
N ALA A 657 -48.73 -1.08 43.82
CA ALA A 657 -48.09 -1.54 45.04
C ALA A 657 -49.05 -1.60 46.24
N GLU A 658 -49.95 -0.63 46.40
CA GLU A 658 -50.98 -0.66 47.44
C GLU A 658 -51.94 -1.85 47.26
N VAL A 659 -52.27 -2.23 46.03
CA VAL A 659 -53.05 -3.45 45.72
C VAL A 659 -52.38 -4.70 46.30
N VAL A 660 -51.07 -4.85 46.11
CA VAL A 660 -50.30 -5.98 46.65
C VAL A 660 -50.29 -5.99 48.18
N LEU A 661 -50.06 -4.83 48.80
CA LEU A 661 -50.04 -4.70 50.26
C LEU A 661 -51.41 -4.98 50.91
N LEU A 662 -52.49 -4.52 50.28
CA LEU A 662 -53.85 -4.79 50.75
C LEU A 662 -54.19 -6.28 50.66
N ALA A 663 -53.90 -6.92 49.53
CA ALA A 663 -54.20 -8.34 49.32
C ALA A 663 -53.45 -9.26 50.30
N THR A 664 -52.17 -8.98 50.54
CA THR A 664 -51.36 -9.74 51.51
C THR A 664 -51.81 -9.50 52.95
N GLY A 665 -52.17 -8.25 53.30
CA GLY A 665 -52.72 -7.90 54.61
C GLY A 665 -54.02 -8.61 54.97
N VAL A 666 -54.84 -9.03 53.98
CA VAL A 666 -56.09 -9.78 54.24
C VAL A 666 -55.81 -11.10 54.98
N GLY A 667 -54.73 -11.79 54.64
CA GLY A 667 -54.34 -13.05 55.30
C GLY A 667 -53.80 -12.86 56.72
N GLU A 668 -53.20 -11.70 56.99
CA GLU A 668 -52.55 -11.36 58.26
C GLU A 668 -53.51 -10.71 59.26
N ALA A 669 -54.68 -10.25 58.79
CA ALA A 669 -55.68 -9.57 59.61
C ALA A 669 -56.10 -10.41 60.83
N ALA A 670 -55.96 -9.82 62.02
CA ALA A 670 -56.30 -10.49 63.27
C ALA A 670 -57.83 -10.71 63.43
N ARG A 671 -58.65 -9.80 62.91
CA ARG A 671 -60.12 -9.85 63.01
C ARG A 671 -60.77 -9.90 61.62
N PRO A 672 -61.91 -10.59 61.45
CA PRO A 672 -62.62 -10.65 60.17
C PRO A 672 -63.01 -9.29 59.59
N ARG A 673 -63.38 -8.34 60.46
CA ARG A 673 -63.71 -6.96 60.05
C ARG A 673 -62.53 -6.22 59.44
N ASP A 674 -61.32 -6.46 59.95
CA ASP A 674 -60.11 -5.81 59.44
C ASP A 674 -59.78 -6.35 58.03
N ALA A 675 -59.92 -7.67 57.82
CA ALA A 675 -59.80 -8.29 56.50
C ALA A 675 -60.86 -7.76 55.51
N ALA A 676 -62.13 -7.63 55.94
CA ALA A 676 -63.20 -7.07 55.11
C ALA A 676 -62.95 -5.60 54.75
N ALA A 677 -62.41 -4.80 55.68
CA ALA A 677 -62.05 -3.40 55.42
C ALA A 677 -60.89 -3.28 54.40
N LEU A 678 -59.90 -4.19 54.44
CA LEU A 678 -58.83 -4.25 53.44
C LEU A 678 -59.38 -4.61 52.05
N LEU A 679 -60.32 -5.56 51.96
CA LEU A 679 -61.00 -5.91 50.70
C LEU A 679 -61.84 -4.76 50.15
N GLN A 680 -62.50 -3.98 51.02
CA GLN A 680 -63.22 -2.78 50.61
C GLN A 680 -62.28 -1.71 50.04
N ARG A 681 -61.10 -1.52 50.66
CA ARG A 681 -60.08 -0.62 50.12
C ARG A 681 -59.55 -1.11 48.78
N LEU A 682 -59.33 -2.42 48.64
CA LEU A 682 -58.90 -3.05 47.38
C LEU A 682 -59.93 -2.82 46.26
N GLU A 683 -61.22 -2.96 46.54
CA GLU A 683 -62.31 -2.66 45.60
C GLU A 683 -62.33 -1.18 45.18
N GLY A 684 -62.01 -0.27 46.10
CA GLY A 684 -61.92 1.17 45.83
C GLY A 684 -60.81 1.57 44.86
N LEU A 685 -59.75 0.75 44.71
CA LEU A 685 -58.66 0.99 43.77
C LEU A 685 -58.96 0.49 42.35
N GLY A 686 -60.11 -0.17 42.14
CA GLY A 686 -60.40 -0.90 40.91
C GLY A 686 -60.44 -0.09 39.61
N GLN A 687 -60.58 1.23 39.69
CA GLN A 687 -60.56 2.13 38.51
C GLN A 687 -59.16 2.67 38.19
N ASP A 688 -58.24 2.62 39.16
CA ASP A 688 -56.93 3.29 39.10
C ASP A 688 -55.76 2.30 39.04
N ALA A 689 -56.02 1.00 39.24
CA ALA A 689 -55.04 -0.08 39.23
C ALA A 689 -55.25 -1.03 38.05
N ASP A 690 -54.21 -1.80 37.72
CA ASP A 690 -54.25 -2.78 36.64
C ASP A 690 -55.24 -3.94 36.90
N GLU A 691 -56.01 -4.32 35.87
CA GLU A 691 -57.07 -5.33 35.97
C GLU A 691 -56.52 -6.74 36.23
N GLU A 692 -55.37 -7.10 35.64
CA GLU A 692 -54.74 -8.40 35.88
C GLU A 692 -54.19 -8.49 37.29
N LEU A 693 -53.52 -7.43 37.76
CA LEU A 693 -53.02 -7.33 39.13
C LEU A 693 -54.16 -7.44 40.16
N LEU A 694 -55.28 -6.75 39.94
CA LEU A 694 -56.45 -6.82 40.82
C LEU A 694 -57.04 -8.23 40.89
N ARG A 695 -57.15 -8.93 39.74
CA ARG A 695 -57.62 -10.33 39.72
C ARG A 695 -56.70 -11.25 40.51
N GLU A 696 -55.39 -11.13 40.31
CA GLU A 696 -54.41 -11.95 41.03
C GLU A 696 -54.37 -11.60 42.52
N ALA A 697 -54.51 -10.33 42.88
CA ALA A 697 -54.60 -9.84 44.26
C ALA A 697 -55.80 -10.45 45.01
N VAL A 698 -56.98 -10.48 44.38
CA VAL A 698 -58.18 -11.13 44.96
C VAL A 698 -57.98 -12.64 45.10
N ALA A 699 -57.38 -13.28 44.09
CA ALA A 699 -57.07 -14.71 44.16
C ALA A 699 -56.07 -15.02 45.28
N ALA A 700 -55.04 -14.20 45.45
CA ALA A 700 -54.06 -14.31 46.53
C ALA A 700 -54.70 -14.12 47.91
N ALA A 701 -55.54 -13.10 48.07
CA ALA A 701 -56.31 -12.89 49.30
C ALA A 701 -57.20 -14.09 49.62
N ALA A 702 -57.90 -14.64 48.62
CA ALA A 702 -58.72 -15.84 48.76
C ALA A 702 -57.87 -17.05 49.18
N ARG A 703 -56.72 -17.28 48.55
CA ARG A 703 -55.77 -18.35 48.93
C ARG A 703 -55.24 -18.16 50.35
N ALA A 704 -54.89 -16.94 50.74
CA ALA A 704 -54.43 -16.67 52.10
C ALA A 704 -55.50 -17.00 53.15
N LEU A 705 -56.77 -16.70 52.85
CA LEU A 705 -57.91 -17.00 53.71
C LEU A 705 -58.22 -18.49 53.84
N THR A 706 -57.80 -19.37 52.91
CA THR A 706 -58.01 -20.82 53.08
C THR A 706 -57.21 -21.39 54.25
N ARG A 707 -56.14 -20.72 54.67
CA ARG A 707 -55.35 -21.05 55.88
C ARG A 707 -56.05 -20.66 57.18
N ARG A 708 -57.17 -19.92 57.12
CA ARG A 708 -57.99 -19.51 58.27
C ARG A 708 -59.14 -20.49 58.44
N ASP A 709 -59.68 -20.58 59.65
CA ASP A 709 -60.80 -21.47 59.93
C ASP A 709 -62.07 -21.03 59.16
N PRO A 710 -63.01 -21.96 58.88
CA PRO A 710 -64.22 -21.67 58.11
C PRO A 710 -65.10 -20.58 58.72
N ARG A 711 -65.12 -20.43 60.05
CA ARG A 711 -65.90 -19.39 60.73
C ARG A 711 -65.30 -18.01 60.45
N PHE A 712 -63.98 -17.86 60.52
CA PHE A 712 -63.29 -16.62 60.16
C PHE A 712 -63.59 -16.24 58.70
N ARG A 713 -63.49 -17.19 57.77
CA ARG A 713 -63.77 -16.98 56.34
C ARG A 713 -65.23 -16.51 56.10
N ALA A 714 -66.20 -17.13 56.76
CA ALA A 714 -67.60 -16.75 56.65
C ALA A 714 -67.88 -15.32 57.16
N GLU A 715 -67.29 -14.94 58.29
CA GLU A 715 -67.43 -13.57 58.81
C GLU A 715 -66.74 -12.54 57.89
N VAL A 716 -65.59 -12.87 57.29
CA VAL A 716 -64.95 -11.97 56.30
C VAL A 716 -65.88 -11.73 55.11
N VAL A 717 -66.45 -12.80 54.52
CA VAL A 717 -67.37 -12.67 53.38
C VAL A 717 -68.61 -11.87 53.78
N LYS A 718 -69.20 -12.15 54.94
CA LYS A 718 -70.39 -11.44 55.43
C LYS A 718 -70.16 -9.94 55.61
N GLU A 719 -68.99 -9.55 56.12
CA GLU A 719 -68.66 -8.13 56.35
C GLU A 719 -68.08 -7.45 55.09
N SER A 720 -67.68 -8.21 54.06
CA SER A 720 -67.11 -7.66 52.81
C SER A 720 -68.19 -7.00 51.93
N PRO A 721 -67.84 -6.07 51.02
CA PRO A 721 -68.77 -5.53 50.02
C PRO A 721 -69.11 -6.54 48.92
N GLN A 722 -70.12 -6.23 48.09
CA GLN A 722 -70.69 -7.18 47.12
C GLN A 722 -69.67 -7.70 46.10
N ALA A 723 -68.79 -6.86 45.55
CA ALA A 723 -67.80 -7.30 44.58
C ALA A 723 -66.68 -8.11 45.24
N GLY A 724 -66.19 -7.69 46.42
CA GLY A 724 -65.26 -8.48 47.24
C GLY A 724 -65.78 -9.88 47.59
N ARG A 725 -67.07 -10.01 47.95
CA ARG A 725 -67.73 -11.32 48.18
C ARG A 725 -67.70 -12.19 46.92
N ALA A 726 -68.12 -11.64 45.80
CA ALA A 726 -68.18 -12.37 44.53
C ALA A 726 -66.77 -12.82 44.09
N GLY A 727 -65.77 -11.95 44.20
CA GLY A 727 -64.38 -12.26 43.86
C GLY A 727 -63.78 -13.37 44.71
N LEU A 728 -63.91 -13.29 46.04
CA LEU A 728 -63.40 -14.32 46.96
C LEU A 728 -64.06 -15.68 46.71
N THR A 729 -65.39 -15.69 46.60
CA THR A 729 -66.14 -16.94 46.39
C THR A 729 -65.82 -17.56 45.04
N ARG A 730 -65.73 -16.77 43.97
CA ARG A 730 -65.28 -17.24 42.65
C ARG A 730 -63.89 -17.87 42.72
N ALA A 731 -62.91 -17.19 43.32
CA ALA A 731 -61.55 -17.72 43.47
C ALA A 731 -61.51 -19.06 44.22
N TRP A 732 -62.29 -19.22 45.30
CA TRP A 732 -62.41 -20.50 46.01
C TRP A 732 -63.10 -21.59 45.18
N LEU A 733 -64.08 -21.21 44.35
CA LEU A 733 -64.83 -22.12 43.46
C LEU A 733 -64.06 -22.52 42.20
N ASP A 734 -63.10 -21.73 41.76
CA ASP A 734 -62.23 -22.04 40.63
C ASP A 734 -60.99 -22.86 41.05
N GLY A 735 -60.57 -22.75 42.32
CA GLY A 735 -59.42 -23.49 42.86
C GLY A 735 -59.61 -25.02 42.93
N ARG A 736 -58.50 -25.78 42.90
CA ARG A 736 -58.54 -27.23 43.16
C ARG A 736 -58.90 -27.48 44.63
N ARG A 737 -59.93 -28.30 44.86
CA ARG A 737 -60.44 -28.62 46.21
C ARG A 737 -60.20 -30.08 46.57
N GLY A 738 -59.49 -30.33 47.66
CA GLY A 738 -59.50 -31.61 48.34
C GLY A 738 -60.77 -31.80 49.18
N ARG A 739 -60.95 -32.98 49.79
CA ARG A 739 -62.13 -33.28 50.61
C ARG A 739 -62.28 -32.31 51.79
N ASP A 740 -61.18 -31.96 52.45
CA ASP A 740 -61.21 -31.08 53.63
C ASP A 740 -61.57 -29.64 53.26
N GLU A 741 -60.99 -29.10 52.18
CA GLU A 741 -61.35 -27.76 51.68
C GLU A 741 -62.80 -27.72 51.16
N GLN A 742 -63.28 -28.81 50.58
CA GLN A 742 -64.69 -28.94 50.20
C GLN A 742 -65.62 -28.90 51.44
N MET A 743 -65.23 -29.54 52.54
CA MET A 743 -66.00 -29.46 53.80
C MET A 743 -65.93 -28.06 54.42
N ALA A 744 -64.75 -27.44 54.46
CA ALA A 744 -64.56 -26.08 54.93
C ALA A 744 -65.42 -25.07 54.15
N LEU A 745 -65.46 -25.17 52.82
CA LEU A 745 -66.23 -24.27 51.97
C LEU A 745 -67.75 -24.51 52.10
N LEU A 746 -68.19 -25.75 52.35
CA LEU A 746 -69.58 -26.04 52.72
C LEU A 746 -69.96 -25.44 54.07
N GLU A 747 -69.07 -25.50 55.06
CA GLU A 747 -69.29 -24.83 56.35
C GLU A 747 -69.46 -23.32 56.16
N VAL A 748 -68.58 -22.68 55.36
CA VAL A 748 -68.69 -21.25 55.01
C VAL A 748 -70.06 -20.95 54.39
N ALA A 749 -70.50 -21.74 53.42
CA ALA A 749 -71.81 -21.55 52.77
C ALA A 749 -72.98 -21.68 53.75
N VAL A 750 -72.95 -22.69 54.64
CA VAL A 750 -74.00 -22.90 55.67
C VAL A 750 -74.04 -21.74 56.65
N ARG A 751 -72.88 -21.26 57.13
CA ARG A 751 -72.80 -20.11 58.05
C ARG A 751 -73.34 -18.84 57.39
N LEU A 752 -73.02 -18.59 56.11
CA LEU A 752 -73.55 -17.45 55.36
C LEU A 752 -75.07 -17.55 55.15
N HIS A 753 -75.60 -18.75 54.92
CA HIS A 753 -77.04 -18.99 54.79
C HIS A 753 -77.79 -18.73 56.09
N LEU A 754 -77.28 -19.22 57.22
CA LEU A 754 -77.83 -18.95 58.55
C LEU A 754 -77.81 -17.45 58.91
N ALA A 755 -76.78 -16.74 58.46
CA ALA A 755 -76.65 -15.30 58.67
C ALA A 755 -77.44 -14.44 57.65
N ALA A 756 -78.23 -15.06 56.76
CA ALA A 756 -78.93 -14.38 55.65
C ALA A 756 -78.03 -13.54 54.73
N ALA A 757 -76.75 -13.91 54.61
CA ALA A 757 -75.72 -13.26 53.80
C ALA A 757 -75.28 -14.13 52.61
N THR A 758 -76.24 -14.78 51.95
CA THR A 758 -75.98 -15.76 50.88
C THR A 758 -75.31 -15.12 49.66
N VAL A 759 -74.26 -15.79 49.15
CA VAL A 759 -73.63 -15.44 47.87
C VAL A 759 -74.14 -16.43 46.81
N PRO A 760 -74.78 -15.97 45.70
CA PRO A 760 -75.49 -16.84 44.76
C PRO A 760 -74.69 -18.03 44.24
N ASP A 761 -73.46 -17.80 43.76
CA ASP A 761 -72.63 -18.84 43.16
C ASP A 761 -72.18 -19.89 44.18
N LEU A 762 -71.83 -19.45 45.40
CA LEU A 762 -71.43 -20.33 46.49
C LEU A 762 -72.61 -21.14 47.04
N ASP A 763 -73.79 -20.53 47.18
CA ASP A 763 -75.00 -21.19 47.64
C ASP A 763 -75.50 -22.23 46.61
N ALA A 764 -75.46 -21.89 45.32
CA ALA A 764 -75.77 -22.82 44.22
C ALA A 764 -74.80 -24.01 44.19
N TRP A 765 -73.49 -23.75 44.32
CA TRP A 765 -72.48 -24.80 44.43
C TRP A 765 -72.74 -25.68 45.66
N ALA A 766 -72.96 -25.11 46.85
CA ALA A 766 -73.19 -25.86 48.08
C ALA A 766 -74.41 -26.79 47.96
N ARG A 767 -75.54 -26.27 47.43
CA ARG A 767 -76.74 -27.08 47.16
C ARG A 767 -76.49 -28.21 46.17
N SER A 768 -75.67 -27.99 45.14
CA SER A 768 -75.29 -29.04 44.19
C SER A 768 -74.56 -30.19 44.87
N GLN A 769 -73.67 -29.90 45.84
CA GLN A 769 -72.92 -30.92 46.57
C GLN A 769 -73.83 -31.73 47.52
N LEU A 770 -74.81 -31.07 48.14
CA LEU A 770 -75.79 -31.68 49.05
C LEU A 770 -76.84 -32.54 48.31
N SER A 771 -76.88 -32.50 46.98
CA SER A 771 -77.77 -33.35 46.18
C SER A 771 -77.36 -34.84 46.19
N SER A 772 -76.09 -35.14 46.51
CA SER A 772 -75.56 -36.49 46.67
C SER A 772 -75.81 -37.01 48.09
N TRP A 773 -76.59 -38.10 48.21
CA TRP A 773 -76.99 -38.68 49.49
C TRP A 773 -75.80 -39.18 50.33
N SER A 774 -74.71 -39.62 49.69
CA SER A 774 -73.49 -40.08 50.35
C SER A 774 -72.64 -38.92 50.90
N LEU A 775 -72.55 -37.81 50.18
CA LEU A 775 -71.88 -36.59 50.65
C LEU A 775 -72.70 -35.89 51.75
N PHE A 776 -74.03 -35.83 51.62
CA PHE A 776 -74.90 -35.26 52.65
C PHE A 776 -74.72 -35.95 54.02
N GLY A 777 -74.72 -37.29 54.06
CA GLY A 777 -74.47 -38.03 55.30
C GLY A 777 -73.05 -37.81 55.86
N SER A 778 -72.04 -37.68 54.99
CA SER A 778 -70.67 -37.36 55.40
C SER A 778 -70.56 -35.96 56.02
N VAL A 779 -71.24 -34.97 55.45
CA VAL A 779 -71.24 -33.56 55.91
C VAL A 779 -72.08 -33.43 57.19
N GLU A 780 -73.24 -34.08 57.27
CA GLU A 780 -74.09 -34.08 58.48
C GLU A 780 -73.37 -34.76 59.65
N SER A 781 -72.61 -35.82 59.40
CA SER A 781 -71.75 -36.44 60.41
C SER A 781 -70.64 -35.51 60.87
N HIS A 782 -70.01 -34.78 59.94
CA HIS A 782 -68.94 -33.82 60.24
C HIS A 782 -69.43 -32.66 61.13
N PHE A 783 -70.65 -32.16 60.92
CA PHE A 783 -71.25 -31.09 61.73
C PHE A 783 -72.05 -31.57 62.95
N LYS A 784 -72.10 -32.87 63.24
CA LYS A 784 -72.97 -33.44 64.29
C LYS A 784 -72.76 -32.84 65.69
N HIS A 785 -71.56 -32.32 65.96
CA HIS A 785 -71.20 -31.71 67.24
C HIS A 785 -71.46 -30.20 67.30
N ASP A 786 -71.85 -29.57 66.19
CA ASP A 786 -72.26 -28.17 66.09
C ASP A 786 -73.76 -28.12 65.68
N GLY A 787 -74.63 -27.96 66.68
CA GLY A 787 -76.08 -27.99 66.49
C GLY A 787 -76.60 -26.88 65.59
N GLU A 788 -75.88 -25.76 65.49
CA GLU A 788 -76.22 -24.61 64.65
C GLU A 788 -75.91 -24.94 63.18
N LEU A 789 -74.70 -25.45 62.90
CA LEU A 789 -74.32 -25.89 61.55
C LEU A 789 -75.18 -27.05 61.05
N ALA A 790 -75.49 -28.03 61.89
CA ALA A 790 -76.35 -29.16 61.51
C ALA A 790 -77.79 -28.70 61.20
N ALA A 791 -78.31 -27.70 61.91
CA ALA A 791 -79.61 -27.10 61.61
C ALA A 791 -79.58 -26.32 60.28
N GLY A 792 -78.56 -25.48 60.07
CA GLY A 792 -78.39 -24.71 58.83
C GLY A 792 -78.20 -25.59 57.60
N LEU A 793 -77.45 -26.68 57.72
CA LEU A 793 -77.30 -27.69 56.67
C LEU A 793 -78.66 -28.31 56.28
N ARG A 794 -79.49 -28.64 57.28
CA ARG A 794 -80.83 -29.19 57.03
C ARG A 794 -81.77 -28.16 56.43
N GLU A 795 -81.72 -26.90 56.82
CA GLU A 795 -82.51 -25.82 56.20
C GLU A 795 -82.11 -25.60 54.73
N MET A 796 -80.82 -25.50 54.46
CA MET A 796 -80.28 -25.39 53.10
C MET A 796 -80.67 -26.60 52.22
N ALA A 797 -80.71 -27.81 52.79
CA ALA A 797 -81.17 -29.02 52.09
C ALA A 797 -82.71 -29.14 52.01
N LYS A 798 -83.47 -28.57 52.96
CA LYS A 798 -84.95 -28.57 52.99
C LYS A 798 -85.56 -27.72 51.89
N ALA A 799 -84.82 -26.76 51.33
CA ALA A 799 -85.21 -26.03 50.12
C ALA A 799 -85.43 -26.93 48.89
N ARG A 800 -85.25 -28.25 49.01
CA ARG A 800 -85.64 -29.28 48.04
C ARG A 800 -87.11 -29.73 48.11
N ARG A 801 -87.88 -29.44 49.17
CA ARG A 801 -89.24 -29.99 49.34
C ARG A 801 -90.34 -29.10 48.75
N GLY A 802 -90.49 -29.15 47.41
CA GLY A 802 -91.85 -29.18 46.85
C GLY A 802 -92.48 -30.57 47.15
N PRO A 803 -93.80 -30.68 47.38
CA PRO A 803 -94.42 -31.88 47.92
C PRO A 803 -94.29 -33.11 47.00
N PRO A 804 -94.17 -34.34 47.56
CA PRO A 804 -94.08 -35.56 46.78
C PRO A 804 -95.46 -36.03 46.35
N TRP A 805 -96.02 -35.42 45.31
CA TRP A 805 -97.01 -36.05 44.42
C TRP A 805 -97.04 -35.30 43.08
N LYS A 806 -96.31 -35.86 42.10
CA LYS A 806 -96.62 -35.86 40.66
C LYS A 806 -95.46 -36.57 39.96
N ARG A 807 -95.42 -37.90 40.14
CA ARG A 807 -95.00 -38.79 39.07
C ARG A 807 -96.25 -39.03 38.25
N GLU A 808 -96.38 -38.35 37.11
CA GLU A 808 -97.20 -38.81 36.00
C GLU A 808 -96.75 -38.11 34.70
N ALA A 809 -96.35 -38.94 33.74
CA ALA A 809 -96.26 -38.72 32.29
C ALA A 809 -95.44 -37.54 31.74
N ARG A 810 -94.19 -37.80 31.36
CA ARG A 810 -93.69 -37.88 29.96
C ARG A 810 -92.18 -37.99 29.93
#